data_AF-A0A7X1AWK0-F1
#
_entry.id   AF-A0A7X1AWK0-F1
#
_cell.length_a   1.000
_cell.length_b   1.000
_cell.length_c   1.000
_cell.angle_alpha   90.00
_cell.angle_beta   90.00
_cell.angle_gamma   90.00
#
_symmetry.space_group_name_H-M   'P 1'
#
loop_
_entity.id
_entity.type
_entity.pdbx_description
1 polymer ?
#
loop_
_entity_poly.entity_id
_entity_poly.type
_entity_poly.pdbx_seq_one_letter_code
_entity_poly.pdbx_strand_id
1 'polypeptide(L)'
;MSAFLRWLKEKNLWSVAALVILVVGVVSSVFWQPAPNRVRVPIESNPEQTVLQVYYRYGFPGPGSFFEYYSDKELIHQNDGVLVAEFELPGWRKLRAIRLDLGREVRSFQLGPVEFGYELAYKYYPLFSLNGEEILERWQKNDQIASGVVNEEGWTVETSGKDAYLVFPVSRDEWLGSLAPEDLWVLRGFRLLIYAMVSGLVFLAGRLVRSGWLLKAGSPQTPRWNRWWGAVFFIGLLALGFVVYEPFLIFEKLYLFKDVATDSVDVFWPVYMHISHYFRTEGYPLWSFSIGTGQGLFNWIGDLFLFILYALPPVDIAFALGWVQLLKTLIAGLLFLGWLRMLGIGRYAASVGAVGLVFSAHMVIRGNWTHYASEVVMVAFALFAFECFLRKKIWHLIPLAILFLVIRGVFHTYVWSILFFSYALLRLWMEAGWKPKWIGLQVLRLGGCYLLGLGLSAFFLFPNLAEILSSPRVSGGESTVSGFASRGFFGINDAEEWLSSLYGLFAPDIMGRGNFYSGWRNYLEGPHLYVGTIMLLLIPQAFLGRSRRVKVVLGLALLAVVLYLFVPYARYFMNAFAGDYYKTSSFWVSLVIAGTGALALDNVVRRRRLNLGLLIVTLVLCLVALGFLKYSEFVMEWLRVNESRRVYRQVIILLFAYSGALVLMRSERQRSLGLLLLPLLLGWEVYQFAGQSTQDRLTLRGDSLETGAYYFDDTYSAIRMIEQADDEFYRVEKGNVSVHLNDPLGQGYNGLSSYYSFNAGGYLSFLGPQGFDVDYLVPGHRSSYVAGPGKRFALATLLSTKYFIARDWGDSVVPPAYQLWGRAGDALIYENTCFIPFGSIYFQRIEEDVVWQYPPESRDLLAFAAAIVPEEIGMTDASLVPELAQSEVKAIAGRGTNQTADGWVNTYTELAHDLASTSVTWDEFGENRMEGSVRLEQPGIAFFSIPDNAGWKAEINGEAAEFFPIHFGFKALVLPSGDNQISIEYFPPYMKAGMFASGGSILVMVGLIVWPFVRRKSVRKEQSPD
;
A
#
# COMPACT_ATOMS: atom_id res chain seq x y z
N MET A 1 -61.94 11.62 -5.10
CA MET A 1 -61.33 10.30 -5.41
C MET A 1 -61.24 10.00 -6.91
N SER A 2 -62.34 10.00 -7.67
CA SER A 2 -62.34 9.66 -9.11
C SER A 2 -61.58 10.65 -10.00
N ALA A 3 -61.57 11.95 -9.65
CA ALA A 3 -60.76 12.97 -10.32
C ALA A 3 -59.26 12.81 -10.03
N PHE A 4 -58.90 12.43 -8.81
CA PHE A 4 -57.52 12.13 -8.41
C PHE A 4 -56.99 10.85 -9.09
N LEU A 5 -57.83 9.81 -9.20
CA LEU A 5 -57.51 8.58 -9.94
C LEU A 5 -57.43 8.79 -11.45
N ARG A 6 -58.23 9.69 -12.03
CA ARG A 6 -58.10 10.14 -13.43
C ARG A 6 -56.81 10.94 -13.65
N TRP A 7 -56.51 11.86 -12.74
CA TRP A 7 -55.27 12.64 -12.72
C TRP A 7 -54.01 11.75 -12.61
N LEU A 8 -54.07 10.68 -11.81
CA LEU A 8 -53.02 9.64 -11.70
C LEU A 8 -52.88 8.77 -12.96
N LYS A 9 -53.96 8.55 -13.72
CA LYS A 9 -53.95 7.82 -15.00
C LYS A 9 -53.37 8.65 -16.15
N GLU A 10 -53.55 9.98 -16.12
CA GLU A 10 -53.03 10.92 -17.12
C GLU A 10 -51.58 11.35 -16.86
N LYS A 11 -51.15 11.37 -15.59
CA LYS A 11 -49.76 11.68 -15.20
C LYS A 11 -48.89 10.42 -15.24
N ASN A 12 -47.64 10.60 -15.64
CA ASN A 12 -46.65 9.52 -15.67
C ASN A 12 -46.22 9.12 -14.25
N LEU A 13 -46.04 7.81 -14.03
CA LEU A 13 -45.52 7.19 -12.82
C LEU A 13 -44.32 7.96 -12.22
N TRP A 14 -43.44 8.51 -13.07
CA TRP A 14 -42.28 9.32 -12.65
C TRP A 14 -42.64 10.67 -12.02
N SER A 15 -43.68 11.34 -12.51
CA SER A 15 -44.16 12.60 -11.92
C SER A 15 -44.86 12.33 -10.58
N VAL A 16 -45.52 11.19 -10.46
CA VAL A 16 -46.11 10.72 -9.20
C VAL A 16 -45.01 10.34 -8.21
N ALA A 17 -43.99 9.59 -8.65
CA ALA A 17 -42.85 9.22 -7.81
C ALA A 17 -42.09 10.45 -7.29
N ALA A 18 -41.82 11.43 -8.15
CA ALA A 18 -41.20 12.70 -7.74
C ALA A 18 -42.06 13.42 -6.68
N LEU A 19 -43.38 13.48 -6.86
CA LEU A 19 -44.28 14.09 -5.89
C LEU A 19 -44.31 13.31 -4.55
N VAL A 20 -44.32 11.98 -4.60
CA VAL A 20 -44.27 11.12 -3.40
C VAL A 20 -42.96 11.34 -2.64
N ILE A 21 -41.82 11.40 -3.34
CA ILE A 21 -40.52 11.70 -2.71
C ILE A 21 -40.54 13.06 -2.02
N LEU A 22 -41.15 14.07 -2.64
CA LEU A 22 -41.27 15.40 -2.07
C LEU A 22 -42.15 15.37 -0.80
N VAL A 23 -43.32 14.72 -0.86
CA VAL A 23 -44.24 14.60 0.30
C VAL A 23 -43.60 13.82 1.44
N VAL A 24 -42.97 12.68 1.14
CA VAL A 24 -42.19 11.90 2.13
C VAL A 24 -41.05 12.74 2.69
N GLY A 25 -40.39 13.54 1.85
CA GLY A 25 -39.35 14.47 2.28
C GLY A 25 -39.84 15.51 3.27
N VAL A 26 -41.00 16.12 3.01
CA VAL A 26 -41.63 17.08 3.93
C VAL A 26 -42.01 16.42 5.24
N VAL A 27 -42.77 15.31 5.19
CA VAL A 27 -43.20 14.60 6.41
C VAL A 27 -41.99 14.11 7.20
N SER A 28 -41.02 13.47 6.54
CA SER A 28 -39.83 12.96 7.22
C SER A 28 -38.96 14.07 7.80
N SER A 29 -38.91 15.27 7.22
CA SER A 29 -38.14 16.39 7.76
C SER A 29 -38.86 17.04 8.95
N VAL A 30 -40.17 17.22 8.89
CA VAL A 30 -40.98 17.80 9.99
C VAL A 30 -40.92 16.92 11.24
N PHE A 31 -41.01 15.60 11.08
CA PHE A 31 -40.99 14.64 12.20
C PHE A 31 -39.60 14.09 12.53
N TRP A 32 -38.55 14.62 11.90
CA TRP A 32 -37.18 14.22 12.24
C TRP A 32 -36.64 15.05 13.38
N GLN A 33 -35.92 14.33 14.23
CA GLN A 33 -35.12 14.89 15.31
C GLN A 33 -33.66 14.51 15.02
N PRO A 34 -32.75 15.50 15.00
CA PRO A 34 -31.33 15.27 14.97
C PRO A 34 -30.92 14.57 16.25
N ALA A 35 -29.81 13.87 16.15
CA ALA A 35 -29.17 13.26 17.29
C ALA A 35 -27.69 13.13 16.93
N PRO A 36 -26.80 13.11 17.92
CA PRO A 36 -25.38 13.13 17.64
C PRO A 36 -24.99 11.95 16.76
N ASN A 37 -24.13 12.25 15.79
CA ASN A 37 -23.44 11.26 14.98
C ASN A 37 -21.95 11.17 15.36
N ARG A 38 -21.50 11.99 16.32
CA ARG A 38 -20.13 12.03 16.83
C ARG A 38 -20.09 12.11 18.35
N VAL A 39 -19.05 11.50 18.92
CA VAL A 39 -18.65 11.65 20.33
C VAL A 39 -17.19 12.04 20.36
N ARG A 40 -16.81 13.00 21.20
CA ARG A 40 -15.41 13.35 21.47
C ARG A 40 -15.08 13.10 22.94
N VAL A 41 -13.93 12.50 23.19
CA VAL A 41 -13.42 12.21 24.53
C VAL A 41 -12.03 12.82 24.63
N PRO A 42 -11.87 13.98 25.27
CA PRO A 42 -10.57 14.56 25.56
C PRO A 42 -9.77 13.68 26.52
N ILE A 43 -8.49 13.50 26.26
CA ILE A 43 -7.51 12.75 27.05
C ILE A 43 -6.36 13.71 27.33
N GLU A 44 -6.20 14.07 28.60
CA GLU A 44 -5.38 15.21 29.04
C GLU A 44 -3.98 14.78 29.55
N SER A 45 -3.70 13.47 29.71
CA SER A 45 -2.37 12.98 30.08
C SER A 45 -2.03 11.56 29.58
N ASN A 46 -0.75 11.35 29.26
CA ASN A 46 -0.05 10.12 28.81
C ASN A 46 0.06 9.92 27.27
N PRO A 47 0.99 10.64 26.58
CA PRO A 47 0.98 10.81 25.12
C PRO A 47 1.58 9.67 24.28
N GLU A 48 2.38 8.76 24.83
CA GLU A 48 3.39 8.09 23.99
C GLU A 48 3.08 6.66 23.57
N GLN A 49 2.20 5.95 24.28
CA GLN A 49 1.95 4.52 24.01
C GLN A 49 0.49 4.08 24.17
N THR A 50 -0.45 5.01 24.31
CA THR A 50 -1.86 4.69 24.56
C THR A 50 -2.63 4.47 23.26
N VAL A 51 -2.83 3.22 22.85
CA VAL A 51 -3.76 2.89 21.76
C VAL A 51 -5.18 2.84 22.31
N LEU A 52 -5.93 3.92 22.11
CA LEU A 52 -7.33 3.99 22.52
C LEU A 52 -8.23 3.28 21.50
N GLN A 53 -8.88 2.19 21.92
CA GLN A 53 -9.86 1.49 21.09
C GLN A 53 -11.25 1.62 21.69
N VAL A 54 -12.23 2.07 20.89
CA VAL A 54 -13.62 2.20 21.35
C VAL A 54 -14.53 1.17 20.72
N TYR A 55 -15.22 0.44 21.59
CA TYR A 55 -16.20 -0.58 21.28
C TYR A 55 -17.60 -0.03 21.60
N TYR A 56 -18.63 -0.28 20.80
CA TYR A 56 -20.01 0.07 21.18
C TYR A 56 -20.93 -1.14 21.14
N ARG A 57 -22.07 -1.06 21.85
CA ARG A 57 -23.05 -2.16 21.97
C ARG A 57 -24.28 -1.96 21.07
N TYR A 58 -24.65 -2.99 20.29
CA TYR A 58 -25.94 -3.06 19.56
C TYR A 58 -26.91 -4.13 20.14
N GLY A 59 -27.87 -3.72 20.97
CA GLY A 59 -29.22 -4.31 21.18
C GLY A 59 -29.45 -5.81 21.52
N PHE A 60 -29.81 -6.10 22.78
CA PHE A 60 -31.07 -6.67 23.35
C PHE A 60 -30.86 -6.87 24.89
N PRO A 61 -31.89 -6.84 25.76
CA PRO A 61 -31.73 -7.11 27.18
C PRO A 61 -31.62 -8.62 27.38
N GLY A 62 -30.39 -9.12 27.29
CA GLY A 62 -30.01 -10.49 27.62
C GLY A 62 -28.50 -10.52 27.88
N PRO A 63 -28.02 -11.32 28.83
CA PRO A 63 -26.60 -11.51 29.05
C PRO A 63 -25.99 -12.22 27.82
N GLY A 64 -25.02 -11.59 27.15
CA GLY A 64 -24.16 -12.27 26.15
C GLY A 64 -24.30 -11.89 24.66
N SER A 65 -25.19 -10.98 24.24
CA SER A 65 -25.21 -10.53 22.82
C SER A 65 -24.50 -9.19 22.64
N PHE A 66 -23.19 -9.23 22.43
CA PHE A 66 -22.37 -8.09 22.00
C PHE A 66 -22.32 -8.08 20.47
N PHE A 67 -22.52 -6.90 19.86
CA PHE A 67 -22.11 -6.67 18.47
C PHE A 67 -21.18 -5.49 18.52
N GLU A 68 -19.94 -5.76 18.19
CA GLU A 68 -18.86 -4.81 18.15
C GLU A 68 -18.96 -4.04 16.84
N TYR A 69 -18.83 -2.72 16.88
CA TYR A 69 -18.18 -2.07 15.76
C TYR A 69 -17.18 -1.06 16.24
N TYR A 70 -16.16 -1.03 15.42
CA TYR A 70 -14.87 -0.50 15.73
C TYR A 70 -14.73 0.79 14.95
N SER A 71 -14.60 1.88 15.68
CA SER A 71 -14.19 3.15 15.12
C SER A 71 -12.69 3.20 15.27
N ASP A 72 -11.95 2.78 14.23
CA ASP A 72 -10.52 3.02 14.15
C ASP A 72 -10.30 4.53 13.96
N LYS A 73 -10.22 5.29 15.07
CA LYS A 73 -10.05 6.74 15.01
C LYS A 73 -8.93 7.23 15.90
N GLU A 74 -8.18 8.14 15.30
CA GLU A 74 -6.93 8.75 15.75
C GLU A 74 -7.17 9.62 16.99
N LEU A 75 -6.18 9.62 17.88
CA LEU A 75 -6.08 10.59 18.97
C LEU A 75 -5.64 11.94 18.36
N ILE A 76 -6.42 12.98 18.55
CA ILE A 76 -6.20 14.30 17.93
C ILE A 76 -5.47 15.19 18.90
N HIS A 77 -4.31 15.75 18.55
CA HIS A 77 -3.71 16.80 19.36
C HIS A 77 -4.50 18.11 19.20
N GLN A 78 -5.05 18.63 20.30
CA GLN A 78 -5.55 20.01 20.33
C GLN A 78 -4.39 20.98 20.58
N ASN A 79 -4.53 22.23 20.14
CA ASN A 79 -3.72 23.32 20.71
C ASN A 79 -3.89 23.23 22.23
N ASP A 80 -2.78 23.14 22.98
CA ASP A 80 -2.69 22.98 24.43
C ASP A 80 -2.34 21.57 24.97
N GLY A 81 -1.99 20.58 24.14
CA GLY A 81 -1.43 19.30 24.64
C GLY A 81 -2.44 18.18 24.90
N VAL A 82 -3.74 18.44 24.68
CA VAL A 82 -4.83 17.48 24.98
C VAL A 82 -5.13 16.60 23.75
N LEU A 83 -5.10 15.28 23.93
CA LEU A 83 -5.45 14.30 22.89
C LEU A 83 -6.96 14.05 22.87
N VAL A 84 -7.69 14.42 21.83
CA VAL A 84 -9.13 14.16 21.71
C VAL A 84 -9.39 12.92 20.88
N ALA A 85 -10.04 11.92 21.47
CA ALA A 85 -10.53 10.77 20.73
C ALA A 85 -11.93 11.03 20.18
N GLU A 86 -12.09 10.93 18.86
CA GLU A 86 -13.38 11.17 18.20
C GLU A 86 -14.00 9.89 17.63
N PHE A 87 -15.31 9.69 17.79
CA PHE A 87 -16.02 8.47 17.41
C PHE A 87 -17.22 8.74 16.52
N GLU A 88 -17.39 7.97 15.44
CA GLU A 88 -18.65 7.96 14.69
C GLU A 88 -19.71 7.11 15.38
N LEU A 89 -20.91 7.67 15.55
CA LEU A 89 -22.06 6.92 16.03
C LEU A 89 -22.76 6.26 14.83
N PRO A 90 -22.90 4.92 14.78
CA PRO A 90 -23.50 4.16 13.67
C PRO A 90 -25.04 4.29 13.57
N GLY A 91 -25.57 5.36 14.14
CA GLY A 91 -26.98 5.70 14.24
C GLY A 91 -27.42 5.83 15.70
N TRP A 92 -27.71 7.06 16.11
CA TRP A 92 -28.19 7.45 17.44
C TRP A 92 -29.32 6.60 18.05
N ARG A 93 -30.24 6.04 17.23
CA ARG A 93 -31.34 5.19 17.73
C ARG A 93 -30.87 3.88 18.37
N LYS A 94 -29.61 3.50 18.15
CA LYS A 94 -29.04 2.21 18.54
C LYS A 94 -27.92 2.33 19.58
N LEU A 95 -27.43 3.54 19.87
CA LEU A 95 -26.41 3.73 20.91
C LEU A 95 -27.00 3.39 22.28
N ARG A 96 -26.25 2.59 23.05
CA ARG A 96 -26.63 2.13 24.40
C ARG A 96 -25.49 2.19 25.39
N ALA A 97 -24.25 2.10 24.90
CA ALA A 97 -23.05 2.34 25.67
C ALA A 97 -21.85 2.64 24.75
N ILE A 98 -20.86 3.34 25.27
CA ILE A 98 -19.53 3.57 24.70
C ILE A 98 -18.55 2.82 25.58
N ARG A 99 -17.75 1.89 25.03
CA ARG A 99 -16.69 1.21 25.77
C ARG A 99 -15.35 1.75 25.33
N LEU A 100 -14.50 2.07 26.29
CA LEU A 100 -13.17 2.64 26.10
C LEU A 100 -12.15 1.62 26.63
N ASP A 101 -11.30 1.11 25.74
CA ASP A 101 -10.27 0.12 26.04
C ASP A 101 -8.90 0.79 26.07
N LEU A 102 -8.14 0.49 27.11
CA LEU A 102 -6.99 1.28 27.56
C LEU A 102 -5.65 0.64 27.20
N GLY A 103 -5.67 -0.47 26.47
CA GLY A 103 -4.45 -1.14 26.00
C GLY A 103 -3.68 -1.85 27.11
N ARG A 104 -2.52 -2.40 26.73
CA ARG A 104 -1.74 -3.35 27.56
C ARG A 104 -0.69 -2.70 28.46
N GLU A 105 -0.35 -1.43 28.25
CA GLU A 105 0.81 -0.78 28.87
C GLU A 105 0.50 0.57 29.56
N VAL A 106 -0.75 1.05 29.48
CA VAL A 106 -1.16 2.35 30.03
C VAL A 106 -1.46 2.24 31.52
N ARG A 107 -0.60 2.81 32.37
CA ARG A 107 -0.73 2.75 33.84
C ARG A 107 -1.70 3.79 34.42
N SER A 108 -1.76 4.98 33.83
CA SER A 108 -2.63 6.10 34.24
C SER A 108 -2.93 7.04 33.08
N PHE A 109 -4.14 7.61 33.03
CA PHE A 109 -4.54 8.65 32.07
C PHE A 109 -5.68 9.52 32.64
N GLN A 110 -5.80 10.75 32.14
CA GLN A 110 -6.84 11.72 32.53
C GLN A 110 -7.85 11.92 31.40
N LEU A 111 -9.13 11.86 31.72
CA LEU A 111 -10.24 12.09 30.79
C LEU A 111 -10.88 13.45 31.06
N GLY A 112 -10.99 14.26 30.02
CA GLY A 112 -11.81 15.46 30.01
C GLY A 112 -13.29 15.18 29.72
N PRO A 113 -14.13 16.22 29.62
CA PRO A 113 -15.57 16.07 29.41
C PRO A 113 -15.92 15.35 28.09
N VAL A 114 -16.79 14.34 28.15
CA VAL A 114 -17.24 13.61 26.95
C VAL A 114 -18.26 14.46 26.21
N GLU A 115 -17.88 14.96 25.04
CA GLU A 115 -18.73 15.78 24.19
C GLU A 115 -19.52 14.93 23.20
N PHE A 116 -20.76 15.32 22.97
CA PHE A 116 -21.65 14.73 21.99
C PHE A 116 -22.07 15.78 20.99
N GLY A 117 -21.90 15.48 19.71
CA GLY A 117 -22.09 16.46 18.65
C GLY A 117 -22.56 15.84 17.35
N TYR A 118 -22.81 16.71 16.37
CA TYR A 118 -22.95 16.27 15.01
C TYR A 118 -21.85 16.87 14.14
N GLU A 119 -21.38 16.07 13.19
CA GLU A 119 -20.47 16.55 12.16
C GLU A 119 -21.25 16.84 10.89
N LEU A 120 -21.03 18.03 10.34
CA LEU A 120 -21.56 18.47 9.06
C LEU A 120 -20.42 19.14 8.29
N ALA A 121 -20.17 18.68 7.06
CA ALA A 121 -19.04 19.16 6.26
C ALA A 121 -17.72 19.17 7.04
N TYR A 122 -17.49 18.09 7.79
CA TYR A 122 -16.26 17.82 8.54
C TYR A 122 -15.92 18.82 9.65
N LYS A 123 -16.90 19.64 10.03
CA LYS A 123 -16.86 20.44 11.25
C LYS A 123 -17.72 19.77 12.30
N TYR A 124 -17.14 19.54 13.46
CA TYR A 124 -17.85 19.07 14.62
C TYR A 124 -18.60 20.24 15.27
N TYR A 125 -19.89 20.04 15.46
CA TYR A 125 -20.77 20.96 16.17
C TYR A 125 -21.19 20.28 17.47
N PRO A 126 -20.67 20.73 18.64
CA PRO A 126 -21.07 20.17 19.91
C PRO A 126 -22.57 20.42 20.15
N LEU A 127 -23.26 19.40 20.63
CA LEU A 127 -24.65 19.48 21.06
C LEU A 127 -24.74 19.59 22.59
N PHE A 128 -23.98 18.78 23.31
CA PHE A 128 -23.84 18.83 24.77
C PHE A 128 -22.58 18.07 25.20
N SER A 129 -22.15 18.23 26.46
CA SER A 129 -21.05 17.47 27.05
C SER A 129 -21.44 16.93 28.43
N LEU A 130 -20.78 15.86 28.85
CA LEU A 130 -20.91 15.28 30.18
C LEU A 130 -19.58 15.47 30.92
N ASN A 131 -19.64 15.90 32.18
CA ASN A 131 -18.46 16.23 32.98
C ASN A 131 -17.87 14.99 33.71
N GLY A 132 -16.69 15.13 34.31
CA GLY A 132 -15.96 14.03 34.96
C GLY A 132 -16.73 13.32 36.09
N GLU A 133 -17.54 14.04 36.87
CA GLU A 133 -18.37 13.45 37.93
C GLU A 133 -19.51 12.61 37.35
N GLU A 134 -20.25 13.15 36.38
CA GLU A 134 -21.32 12.41 35.69
C GLU A 134 -20.79 11.18 34.96
N ILE A 135 -19.56 11.26 34.43
CA ILE A 135 -18.86 10.14 33.79
C ILE A 135 -18.51 9.08 34.84
N LEU A 136 -17.87 9.46 35.97
CA LEU A 136 -17.45 8.53 37.02
C LEU A 136 -18.63 7.72 37.58
N GLU A 137 -19.77 8.38 37.85
CA GLU A 137 -20.96 7.71 38.39
C GLU A 137 -21.57 6.67 37.44
N ARG A 138 -21.36 6.85 36.13
CA ARG A 138 -21.99 6.05 35.08
C ARG A 138 -21.08 4.93 34.57
N TRP A 139 -19.76 5.05 34.70
CA TRP A 139 -18.82 4.09 34.12
C TRP A 139 -18.84 2.74 34.83
N GLN A 140 -19.12 1.69 34.07
CA GLN A 140 -18.95 0.32 34.52
C GLN A 140 -17.50 -0.10 34.24
N LYS A 141 -16.77 -0.38 35.32
CA LYS A 141 -15.37 -0.80 35.30
C LYS A 141 -15.26 -2.32 35.19
N ASN A 142 -14.20 -2.82 34.56
CA ASN A 142 -13.81 -4.23 34.70
C ASN A 142 -12.85 -4.40 35.90
N ASP A 143 -12.52 -5.64 36.25
CA ASP A 143 -11.65 -5.95 37.40
C ASP A 143 -10.18 -5.51 37.21
N GLN A 144 -9.84 -4.91 36.07
CA GLN A 144 -8.50 -4.45 35.70
C GLN A 144 -8.33 -2.92 35.90
N ILE A 145 -9.23 -2.27 36.64
CA ILE A 145 -9.16 -0.84 36.97
C ILE A 145 -8.93 -0.68 38.46
N ALA A 146 -7.78 -0.12 38.82
CA ALA A 146 -7.29 -0.03 40.19
C ALA A 146 -7.99 1.10 40.97
N SER A 147 -8.14 2.28 40.35
CA SER A 147 -8.69 3.47 41.00
C SER A 147 -9.28 4.46 39.99
N GLY A 148 -10.08 5.41 40.45
CA GLY A 148 -10.47 6.56 39.65
C GLY A 148 -10.78 7.76 40.54
N VAL A 149 -10.11 8.89 40.32
CA VAL A 149 -10.20 10.11 41.15
C VAL A 149 -10.60 11.29 40.28
N VAL A 150 -11.63 12.02 40.69
CA VAL A 150 -12.11 13.22 39.98
C VAL A 150 -11.45 14.45 40.60
N ASN A 151 -10.88 15.29 39.74
CA ASN A 151 -10.20 16.54 40.08
C ASN A 151 -10.92 17.69 39.36
N GLU A 152 -10.62 18.95 39.69
CA GLU A 152 -11.20 20.12 39.00
C GLU A 152 -10.91 20.12 37.48
N GLU A 153 -9.83 19.47 37.07
CA GLU A 153 -9.37 19.41 35.67
C GLU A 153 -9.93 18.21 34.89
N GLY A 154 -10.46 17.17 35.54
CA GLY A 154 -10.94 15.98 34.83
C GLY A 154 -11.01 14.73 35.71
N TRP A 155 -11.06 13.56 35.07
CA TRP A 155 -11.12 12.28 35.75
C TRP A 155 -9.88 11.41 35.47
N THR A 156 -9.09 11.14 36.51
CA THR A 156 -7.90 10.27 36.43
C THR A 156 -8.29 8.82 36.67
N VAL A 157 -7.81 7.91 35.82
CA VAL A 157 -8.04 6.46 35.92
C VAL A 157 -6.72 5.70 35.94
N GLU A 158 -6.57 4.77 36.87
CA GLU A 158 -5.42 3.86 36.95
C GLU A 158 -5.83 2.43 36.58
N THR A 159 -5.02 1.76 35.75
CA THR A 159 -5.25 0.37 35.34
C THR A 159 -4.36 -0.59 36.14
N SER A 160 -4.85 -1.81 36.41
CA SER A 160 -4.16 -2.84 37.19
C SER A 160 -3.73 -4.07 36.38
N GLY A 161 -4.00 -4.13 35.07
CA GLY A 161 -3.54 -5.22 34.21
C GLY A 161 -4.02 -5.17 32.76
N LYS A 162 -3.89 -6.30 32.05
CA LYS A 162 -4.09 -6.39 30.59
C LYS A 162 -5.58 -6.32 30.24
N ASP A 163 -5.91 -5.60 29.16
CA ASP A 163 -7.26 -5.45 28.62
C ASP A 163 -8.22 -4.69 29.57
N ALA A 164 -7.72 -3.63 30.22
CA ALA A 164 -8.53 -2.73 31.03
C ALA A 164 -9.51 -1.96 30.14
N TYR A 165 -10.81 -2.07 30.47
CA TYR A 165 -11.85 -1.39 29.72
C TYR A 165 -12.93 -0.80 30.60
N LEU A 166 -13.55 0.24 30.08
CA LEU A 166 -14.58 1.04 30.71
C LEU A 166 -15.81 1.08 29.84
N VAL A 167 -17.00 1.02 30.43
CA VAL A 167 -18.26 1.08 29.68
C VAL A 167 -19.13 2.23 30.19
N PHE A 168 -19.35 3.22 29.33
CA PHE A 168 -20.24 4.35 29.52
C PHE A 168 -21.63 4.08 28.95
N PRO A 169 -22.64 3.72 29.75
CA PRO A 169 -24.01 3.54 29.27
C PRO A 169 -24.60 4.88 28.84
N VAL A 170 -25.38 4.87 27.75
CA VAL A 170 -26.07 6.07 27.27
C VAL A 170 -27.52 5.77 26.90
N SER A 171 -28.45 6.60 27.40
CA SER A 171 -29.89 6.37 27.24
C SER A 171 -30.47 7.20 26.09
N ARG A 172 -31.51 6.71 25.42
CA ARG A 172 -32.10 7.39 24.25
C ARG A 172 -32.79 8.72 24.62
N ASP A 173 -33.22 8.88 25.85
CA ASP A 173 -34.06 10.01 26.26
C ASP A 173 -33.22 11.27 26.53
N GLU A 174 -31.94 11.10 26.87
CA GLU A 174 -30.98 12.19 27.13
C GLU A 174 -30.68 13.05 25.89
N TRP A 175 -30.67 12.47 24.69
CA TRP A 175 -30.34 13.18 23.45
C TRP A 175 -31.49 14.02 22.88
N LEU A 176 -32.74 13.70 23.24
CA LEU A 176 -33.92 14.22 22.55
C LEU A 176 -34.29 15.65 23.01
N GLY A 177 -33.71 16.12 24.11
CA GLY A 177 -33.98 17.42 24.73
C GLY A 177 -32.89 18.49 24.60
N SER A 178 -31.72 18.16 24.03
CA SER A 178 -30.51 18.99 24.16
C SER A 178 -30.24 19.98 23.01
N LEU A 179 -31.06 20.00 21.95
CA LEU A 179 -30.85 20.83 20.75
C LEU A 179 -31.59 22.17 20.83
N ALA A 180 -30.90 23.26 20.52
CA ALA A 180 -31.54 24.57 20.34
C ALA A 180 -32.56 24.52 19.17
N PRO A 181 -33.73 25.18 19.29
CA PRO A 181 -34.76 25.17 18.24
C PRO A 181 -34.26 25.68 16.87
N GLU A 182 -33.28 26.58 16.85
CA GLU A 182 -32.71 27.15 15.63
C GLU A 182 -31.91 26.13 14.79
N ASP A 183 -31.00 25.38 15.43
CA ASP A 183 -30.19 24.34 14.78
C ASP A 183 -31.08 23.21 14.22
N LEU A 184 -32.13 22.86 14.96
CA LEU A 184 -33.13 21.90 14.54
C LEU A 184 -33.79 22.30 13.21
N TRP A 185 -34.14 23.58 13.05
CA TRP A 185 -34.77 24.08 11.82
C TRP A 185 -33.80 24.16 10.65
N VAL A 186 -32.53 24.51 10.88
CA VAL A 186 -31.48 24.50 9.85
C VAL A 186 -31.30 23.09 9.27
N LEU A 187 -31.14 22.07 10.14
CA LEU A 187 -30.94 20.69 9.71
C LEU A 187 -32.17 20.13 8.96
N ARG A 188 -33.39 20.50 9.38
CA ARG A 188 -34.63 20.16 8.66
C ARG A 188 -34.69 20.82 7.27
N GLY A 189 -34.24 22.07 7.16
CA GLY A 189 -34.14 22.81 5.89
C GLY A 189 -33.20 22.13 4.89
N PHE A 190 -32.00 21.74 5.33
CA PHE A 190 -31.06 20.98 4.50
C PHE A 190 -31.66 19.66 4.00
N ARG A 191 -32.34 18.93 4.88
CA ARG A 191 -32.96 17.65 4.53
C ARG A 191 -34.07 17.81 3.50
N LEU A 192 -34.92 18.83 3.64
CA LEU A 192 -35.93 19.20 2.65
C LEU A 192 -35.30 19.49 1.27
N LEU A 193 -34.17 20.22 1.25
CA LEU A 193 -33.46 20.55 0.03
C LEU A 193 -32.92 19.31 -0.69
N ILE A 194 -32.39 18.33 0.05
CA ILE A 194 -31.98 17.03 -0.50
C ILE A 194 -33.18 16.30 -1.14
N TYR A 195 -34.30 16.19 -0.44
CA TYR A 195 -35.49 15.54 -1.00
C TYR A 195 -36.05 16.27 -2.23
N ALA A 196 -35.99 17.61 -2.26
CA ALA A 196 -36.36 18.41 -3.42
C ALA A 196 -35.43 18.14 -4.61
N MET A 197 -34.11 18.07 -4.40
CA MET A 197 -33.14 17.70 -5.43
C MET A 197 -33.40 16.29 -5.98
N VAL A 198 -33.58 15.29 -5.11
CA VAL A 198 -33.87 13.91 -5.51
C VAL A 198 -35.18 13.84 -6.30
N SER A 199 -36.22 14.53 -5.85
CA SER A 199 -37.49 14.65 -6.57
C SER A 199 -37.29 15.25 -7.97
N GLY A 200 -36.51 16.32 -8.08
CA GLY A 200 -36.13 16.95 -9.36
C GLY A 200 -35.39 16.00 -10.29
N LEU A 201 -34.42 15.23 -9.78
CA LEU A 201 -33.67 14.24 -10.54
C LEU A 201 -34.58 13.11 -11.06
N VAL A 202 -35.49 12.60 -10.22
CA VAL A 202 -36.47 11.57 -10.60
C VAL A 202 -37.43 12.09 -11.68
N PHE A 203 -37.85 13.35 -11.58
CA PHE A 203 -38.66 14.00 -12.60
C PHE A 203 -37.90 14.12 -13.94
N LEU A 204 -36.64 14.55 -13.89
CA LEU A 204 -35.77 14.69 -15.06
C LEU A 204 -35.50 13.32 -15.73
N ALA A 205 -35.22 12.30 -14.93
CA ALA A 205 -35.06 10.91 -15.38
C ALA A 205 -36.33 10.42 -16.09
N GLY A 206 -37.51 10.72 -15.55
CA GLY A 206 -38.80 10.43 -16.18
C GLY A 206 -38.98 11.10 -17.55
N ARG A 207 -38.46 12.32 -17.75
CA ARG A 207 -38.43 12.98 -19.07
C ARG A 207 -37.43 12.32 -20.03
N LEU A 208 -36.26 11.90 -19.54
CA LEU A 208 -35.26 11.18 -20.33
C LEU A 208 -35.75 9.80 -20.79
N VAL A 209 -36.58 9.12 -19.98
CA VAL A 209 -37.27 7.89 -20.40
C VAL A 209 -38.20 8.16 -21.57
N ARG A 210 -39.02 9.22 -21.47
CA ARG A 210 -40.03 9.57 -22.48
C ARG A 210 -39.42 10.01 -23.81
N SER A 211 -38.22 10.58 -23.83
CA SER A 211 -37.55 10.97 -25.08
C SER A 211 -37.11 9.78 -25.94
N GLY A 212 -37.27 8.53 -25.45
CA GLY A 212 -36.86 7.32 -26.16
C GLY A 212 -35.35 7.12 -26.23
N TRP A 213 -34.58 7.99 -25.55
CA TRP A 213 -33.12 7.96 -25.53
C TRP A 213 -32.56 6.63 -25.00
N LEU A 214 -33.03 6.19 -23.83
CA LEU A 214 -32.61 4.92 -23.19
C LEU A 214 -32.99 3.69 -24.03
N LEU A 215 -34.11 3.74 -24.75
CA LEU A 215 -34.56 2.63 -25.60
C LEU A 215 -33.63 2.43 -26.81
N LYS A 216 -33.03 3.52 -27.30
CA LYS A 216 -32.06 3.50 -28.40
C LYS A 216 -30.62 3.24 -27.92
N ALA A 217 -30.34 3.33 -26.62
CA ALA A 217 -29.01 3.08 -26.06
C ALA A 217 -28.52 1.66 -26.43
N GLY A 218 -27.42 1.60 -27.19
CA GLY A 218 -26.84 0.33 -27.66
C GLY A 218 -27.43 -0.24 -28.96
N SER A 219 -28.45 0.36 -29.57
CA SER A 219 -28.95 -0.06 -30.89
C SER A 219 -28.14 0.57 -32.04
N PRO A 220 -28.20 0.02 -33.28
CA PRO A 220 -27.54 0.62 -34.46
C PRO A 220 -28.03 2.03 -34.80
N GLN A 221 -29.27 2.38 -34.40
CA GLN A 221 -29.91 3.67 -34.66
C GLN A 221 -29.67 4.69 -33.53
N THR A 222 -28.48 4.68 -32.93
CA THR A 222 -28.22 5.48 -31.73
C THR A 222 -28.16 7.00 -32.04
N PRO A 223 -28.69 7.89 -31.18
CA PRO A 223 -28.74 9.34 -31.42
C PRO A 223 -27.35 10.02 -31.57
N ARG A 224 -27.28 11.20 -32.22
CA ARG A 224 -26.04 11.99 -32.41
C ARG A 224 -25.26 12.27 -31.12
N TRP A 225 -25.95 12.42 -29.99
CA TRP A 225 -25.34 12.65 -28.67
C TRP A 225 -24.57 11.44 -28.12
N ASN A 226 -24.69 10.27 -28.73
CA ASN A 226 -23.88 9.08 -28.41
C ASN A 226 -22.37 9.27 -28.69
N ARG A 227 -22.01 10.33 -29.43
CA ARG A 227 -20.62 10.82 -29.55
C ARG A 227 -20.07 11.28 -28.19
N TRP A 228 -20.92 11.79 -27.30
CA TRP A 228 -20.57 12.24 -25.96
C TRP A 228 -20.54 11.13 -24.91
N TRP A 229 -20.80 9.86 -25.26
CA TRP A 229 -20.83 8.77 -24.26
C TRP A 229 -19.51 8.64 -23.49
N GLY A 230 -18.38 8.85 -24.17
CA GLY A 230 -17.08 8.84 -23.51
C GLY A 230 -16.98 9.92 -22.43
N ALA A 231 -17.45 11.13 -22.72
CA ALA A 231 -17.51 12.24 -21.76
C ALA A 231 -18.49 11.95 -20.61
N VAL A 232 -19.68 11.42 -20.90
CA VAL A 232 -20.65 11.02 -19.86
C VAL A 232 -20.07 9.94 -18.95
N PHE A 233 -19.41 8.94 -19.51
CA PHE A 233 -18.72 7.92 -18.74
C PHE A 233 -17.61 8.52 -17.87
N PHE A 234 -16.77 9.38 -18.45
CA PHE A 234 -15.67 10.02 -17.72
C PHE A 234 -16.18 10.89 -16.56
N ILE A 235 -17.20 11.72 -16.79
CA ILE A 235 -17.81 12.55 -15.74
C ILE A 235 -18.45 11.67 -14.66
N GLY A 236 -19.15 10.61 -15.05
CA GLY A 236 -19.72 9.65 -14.09
C GLY A 236 -18.65 8.93 -13.29
N LEU A 237 -17.55 8.53 -13.93
CA LEU A 237 -16.41 7.91 -13.27
C LEU A 237 -15.69 8.87 -12.33
N LEU A 238 -15.52 10.13 -12.72
CA LEU A 238 -14.98 11.20 -11.88
C LEU A 238 -15.86 11.44 -10.66
N ALA A 239 -17.18 11.50 -10.84
CA ALA A 239 -18.11 11.64 -9.72
C ALA A 239 -18.05 10.46 -8.75
N LEU A 240 -18.02 9.22 -9.26
CA LEU A 240 -17.86 8.03 -8.42
C LEU A 240 -16.50 7.98 -7.73
N GLY A 241 -15.42 8.34 -8.45
CA GLY A 241 -14.07 8.39 -7.91
C GLY A 241 -13.95 9.45 -6.82
N PHE A 242 -14.52 10.63 -7.04
CA PHE A 242 -14.64 11.66 -6.00
C PHE A 242 -15.36 11.10 -4.79
N VAL A 243 -16.56 10.53 -4.95
CA VAL A 243 -17.33 9.94 -3.84
C VAL A 243 -16.56 8.86 -3.07
N VAL A 244 -15.65 8.11 -3.70
CA VAL A 244 -14.84 7.07 -3.04
C VAL A 244 -13.63 7.67 -2.32
N TYR A 245 -12.97 8.69 -2.89
CA TYR A 245 -11.74 9.26 -2.34
C TYR A 245 -11.93 10.63 -1.66
N GLU A 246 -13.16 11.14 -1.55
CA GLU A 246 -13.47 12.51 -1.17
C GLU A 246 -12.75 13.01 0.10
N PRO A 247 -12.72 12.27 1.24
CA PRO A 247 -12.01 12.72 2.44
C PRO A 247 -10.53 13.01 2.20
N PHE A 248 -9.91 12.29 1.27
CA PHE A 248 -8.50 12.46 0.90
C PHE A 248 -8.27 13.59 -0.09
N LEU A 249 -9.26 13.89 -0.94
CA LEU A 249 -9.17 14.93 -1.95
C LEU A 249 -9.39 16.33 -1.36
N ILE A 250 -10.16 16.42 -0.27
CA ILE A 250 -10.40 17.67 0.47
C ILE A 250 -9.48 17.82 1.69
N PHE A 251 -8.54 16.89 1.88
CA PHE A 251 -7.55 16.88 2.96
C PHE A 251 -8.12 16.81 4.38
N GLU A 252 -9.30 16.21 4.55
CA GLU A 252 -9.78 15.82 5.88
C GLU A 252 -8.94 14.65 6.43
N LYS A 253 -8.62 13.71 5.53
CA LYS A 253 -7.76 12.56 5.78
C LYS A 253 -6.61 12.57 4.78
N LEU A 254 -5.49 11.99 5.16
CA LEU A 254 -4.40 11.67 4.24
C LEU A 254 -4.59 10.24 3.75
N TYR A 255 -4.21 9.96 2.50
CA TYR A 255 -4.30 8.60 1.93
C TYR A 255 -3.14 7.73 2.47
N LEU A 256 -3.07 7.66 3.80
CA LEU A 256 -2.05 7.05 4.63
C LEU A 256 -2.77 6.31 5.75
N PHE A 257 -2.58 5.01 5.81
CA PHE A 257 -3.33 4.07 6.62
C PHE A 257 -2.45 3.54 7.76
N LYS A 258 -3.02 3.39 8.96
CA LYS A 258 -2.34 2.92 10.19
C LYS A 258 -2.90 1.62 10.76
N ASP A 259 -3.83 1.00 10.07
CA ASP A 259 -4.29 -0.35 10.36
C ASP A 259 -3.35 -1.38 9.67
N VAL A 260 -3.87 -2.55 9.28
CA VAL A 260 -3.16 -3.56 8.47
C VAL A 260 -2.43 -3.00 7.23
N ALA A 261 -2.77 -1.80 6.76
CA ALA A 261 -2.06 -1.07 5.70
C ALA A 261 -0.98 -0.10 6.19
N THR A 262 -0.42 -0.30 7.40
CA THR A 262 0.58 0.57 8.04
C THR A 262 1.83 0.82 7.19
N ASP A 263 2.19 -0.11 6.27
CA ASP A 263 3.29 0.11 5.31
C ASP A 263 3.13 1.40 4.48
N SER A 264 1.89 1.91 4.30
CA SER A 264 1.66 3.23 3.67
C SER A 264 2.34 4.37 4.42
N VAL A 265 2.41 4.29 5.74
CA VAL A 265 3.11 5.26 6.60
C VAL A 265 4.54 4.81 6.89
N ASP A 266 4.77 3.52 7.11
CA ASP A 266 6.05 3.02 7.63
C ASP A 266 7.08 2.76 6.52
N VAL A 267 6.65 2.67 5.25
CA VAL A 267 7.52 2.41 4.08
C VAL A 267 7.27 3.39 2.95
N PHE A 268 6.05 3.41 2.39
CA PHE A 268 5.82 4.11 1.13
C PHE A 268 5.99 5.62 1.27
N TRP A 269 5.41 6.21 2.31
CA TRP A 269 5.51 7.65 2.55
C TRP A 269 6.95 8.13 2.77
N PRO A 270 7.74 7.59 3.72
CA PRO A 270 9.11 8.05 3.94
C PRO A 270 10.01 7.78 2.73
N VAL A 271 9.82 6.68 1.99
CA VAL A 271 10.56 6.44 0.73
C VAL A 271 10.24 7.52 -0.31
N TYR A 272 8.98 7.93 -0.46
CA TYR A 272 8.62 8.99 -1.40
C TYR A 272 9.16 10.36 -0.98
N MET A 273 9.15 10.64 0.33
CA MET A 273 9.78 11.84 0.89
C MET A 273 11.26 11.87 0.60
N HIS A 274 11.96 10.77 0.87
CA HIS A 274 13.39 10.64 0.63
C HIS A 274 13.73 10.78 -0.86
N ILE A 275 13.04 10.08 -1.76
CA ILE A 275 13.30 10.19 -3.22
C ILE A 275 13.02 11.61 -3.73
N SER A 276 11.96 12.26 -3.24
CA SER A 276 11.69 13.66 -3.59
C SER A 276 12.80 14.60 -3.12
N HIS A 277 13.27 14.42 -1.89
CA HIS A 277 14.40 15.19 -1.35
C HIS A 277 15.67 14.95 -2.16
N TYR A 278 16.00 13.69 -2.41
CA TYR A 278 17.14 13.25 -3.21
C TYR A 278 17.17 13.90 -4.60
N PHE A 279 16.03 13.95 -5.32
CA PHE A 279 15.95 14.63 -6.62
C PHE A 279 16.33 16.12 -6.58
N ARG A 280 16.26 16.75 -5.41
CA ARG A 280 16.53 18.18 -5.21
C ARG A 280 17.94 18.46 -4.71
N THR A 281 18.53 17.53 -3.97
CA THR A 281 19.85 17.68 -3.34
C THR A 281 20.95 16.96 -4.12
N GLU A 282 20.72 15.70 -4.49
CA GLU A 282 21.74 14.78 -5.01
C GLU A 282 21.55 14.43 -6.50
N GLY A 283 20.40 14.80 -7.10
CA GLY A 283 20.08 14.50 -8.50
C GLY A 283 19.39 13.16 -8.69
N TYR A 284 19.90 12.25 -9.52
CA TYR A 284 19.18 11.00 -9.80
C TYR A 284 19.47 9.93 -8.73
N PRO A 285 18.46 9.39 -8.01
CA PRO A 285 18.72 8.44 -6.93
C PRO A 285 19.18 7.07 -7.45
N LEU A 286 20.36 6.64 -7.01
CA LEU A 286 20.91 5.32 -7.33
C LEU A 286 21.22 4.55 -6.05
N TRP A 287 21.94 5.17 -5.12
CA TRP A 287 22.25 4.66 -3.79
C TRP A 287 21.68 5.59 -2.71
N SER A 288 21.47 5.07 -1.50
CA SER A 288 21.22 5.90 -0.31
C SER A 288 21.83 5.28 0.92
N PHE A 289 22.58 6.07 1.69
CA PHE A 289 23.10 5.75 3.02
C PHE A 289 22.06 5.82 4.13
N SER A 290 20.85 6.31 3.84
CA SER A 290 19.72 6.40 4.79
C SER A 290 18.91 5.10 4.92
N ILE A 291 19.33 4.01 4.27
CA ILE A 291 18.70 2.69 4.40
C ILE A 291 19.71 1.71 5.00
N GLY A 292 19.70 1.59 6.33
CA GLY A 292 20.73 0.84 7.04
C GLY A 292 22.12 1.42 6.77
N THR A 293 23.10 0.60 6.44
CA THR A 293 24.42 1.09 6.03
C THR A 293 24.51 1.50 4.56
N GLY A 294 23.46 1.24 3.78
CA GLY A 294 23.30 1.72 2.42
C GLY A 294 22.61 0.71 1.51
N GLN A 295 21.77 1.20 0.59
CA GLN A 295 21.00 0.36 -0.33
C GLN A 295 20.75 1.03 -1.68
N GLY A 296 20.63 0.22 -2.74
CA GLY A 296 20.20 0.68 -4.05
C GLY A 296 18.73 1.14 -4.07
N LEU A 297 18.48 2.36 -4.56
CA LEU A 297 17.15 2.97 -4.67
C LEU A 297 16.48 2.76 -6.03
N PHE A 298 17.22 2.27 -7.02
CA PHE A 298 16.80 2.28 -8.42
C PHE A 298 15.45 1.58 -8.69
N ASN A 299 15.09 0.55 -7.90
CA ASN A 299 13.79 -0.15 -7.96
C ASN A 299 12.57 0.75 -7.68
N TRP A 300 12.75 1.88 -7.02
CA TRP A 300 11.67 2.79 -6.64
C TRP A 300 11.42 3.89 -7.66
N ILE A 301 12.23 3.93 -8.71
CA ILE A 301 12.20 4.97 -9.73
C ILE A 301 11.75 4.31 -11.03
N GLY A 302 10.58 4.72 -11.54
CA GLY A 302 10.07 4.21 -12.81
C GLY A 302 8.56 4.31 -12.94
N ASP A 303 7.81 4.18 -11.84
CA ASP A 303 6.36 4.37 -11.88
C ASP A 303 6.02 5.83 -12.24
N LEU A 304 5.45 6.01 -13.43
CA LEU A 304 5.06 7.31 -13.99
C LEU A 304 4.16 8.13 -13.05
N PHE A 305 3.36 7.46 -12.22
CA PHE A 305 2.47 8.15 -11.29
C PHE A 305 3.21 8.72 -10.09
N LEU A 306 4.32 8.10 -9.68
CA LEU A 306 5.11 8.55 -8.54
C LEU A 306 5.95 9.78 -8.89
N PHE A 307 6.30 10.01 -10.17
CA PHE A 307 6.95 11.26 -10.58
C PHE A 307 6.13 12.52 -10.28
N ILE A 308 4.79 12.40 -10.22
CA ILE A 308 3.92 13.50 -9.78
C ILE A 308 4.20 13.82 -8.31
N LEU A 309 4.41 12.80 -7.47
CA LEU A 309 4.74 12.95 -6.06
C LEU A 309 6.18 13.48 -5.88
N TYR A 310 7.14 12.94 -6.63
CA TYR A 310 8.55 13.36 -6.56
C TYR A 310 8.76 14.82 -6.99
N ALA A 311 7.86 15.35 -7.82
CA ALA A 311 7.89 16.77 -8.20
C ALA A 311 7.46 17.73 -7.08
N LEU A 312 6.83 17.24 -6.01
CA LEU A 312 6.37 18.04 -4.86
C LEU A 312 7.42 18.07 -3.74
N PRO A 313 7.43 19.09 -2.87
CA PRO A 313 8.21 19.05 -1.63
C PRO A 313 7.86 17.81 -0.77
N PRO A 314 8.79 17.23 0.00
CA PRO A 314 8.54 16.03 0.81
C PRO A 314 7.29 16.12 1.72
N VAL A 315 7.11 17.27 2.39
CA VAL A 315 5.95 17.56 3.27
C VAL A 315 4.60 17.52 2.54
N ASP A 316 4.56 17.85 1.24
CA ASP A 316 3.31 17.94 0.47
C ASP A 316 2.87 16.59 -0.12
N ILE A 317 3.75 15.59 -0.10
CA ILE A 317 3.50 14.28 -0.74
C ILE A 317 2.26 13.60 -0.15
N ALA A 318 2.08 13.68 1.17
CA ALA A 318 0.97 13.05 1.86
C ALA A 318 -0.40 13.52 1.32
N PHE A 319 -0.53 14.81 1.01
CA PHE A 319 -1.74 15.42 0.46
C PHE A 319 -1.98 15.00 -0.99
N ALA A 320 -0.93 14.75 -1.77
CA ALA A 320 -1.06 14.39 -3.19
C ALA A 320 -1.44 12.91 -3.43
N LEU A 321 -1.22 12.01 -2.46
CA LEU A 321 -1.47 10.58 -2.61
C LEU A 321 -2.93 10.26 -3.03
N GLY A 322 -3.91 10.91 -2.41
CA GLY A 322 -5.34 10.73 -2.74
C GLY A 322 -5.67 11.16 -4.17
N TRP A 323 -5.09 12.27 -4.63
CA TRP A 323 -5.25 12.78 -6.00
C TRP A 323 -4.60 11.86 -7.05
N VAL A 324 -3.41 11.34 -6.76
CA VAL A 324 -2.74 10.36 -7.63
C VAL A 324 -3.55 9.06 -7.72
N GLN A 325 -4.13 8.60 -6.62
CA GLN A 325 -5.00 7.43 -6.61
C GLN A 325 -6.27 7.63 -7.45
N LEU A 326 -6.90 8.81 -7.36
CA LEU A 326 -8.01 9.17 -8.25
C LEU A 326 -7.58 9.16 -9.72
N LEU A 327 -6.43 9.77 -10.04
CA LEU A 327 -5.90 9.80 -11.41
C LEU A 327 -5.71 8.39 -11.99
N LYS A 328 -5.10 7.47 -11.22
CA LYS A 328 -4.94 6.05 -11.60
C LYS A 328 -6.30 5.41 -11.90
N THR A 329 -7.29 5.65 -11.03
CA THR A 329 -8.67 5.14 -11.20
C THR A 329 -9.31 5.63 -12.51
N LEU A 330 -9.16 6.91 -12.84
CA LEU A 330 -9.71 7.50 -14.07
C LEU A 330 -9.06 6.91 -15.33
N ILE A 331 -7.73 6.81 -15.36
CA ILE A 331 -6.99 6.29 -16.51
C ILE A 331 -7.30 4.80 -16.73
N ALA A 332 -7.29 3.99 -15.67
CA ALA A 332 -7.68 2.58 -15.75
C ALA A 332 -9.10 2.42 -16.32
N GLY A 333 -10.04 3.26 -15.90
CA GLY A 333 -11.44 3.18 -16.33
C GLY A 333 -11.61 3.47 -17.83
N LEU A 334 -10.89 4.45 -18.35
CA LEU A 334 -10.88 4.75 -19.79
C LEU A 334 -10.25 3.62 -20.61
N LEU A 335 -9.15 3.04 -20.11
CA LEU A 335 -8.47 1.91 -20.76
C LEU A 335 -9.33 0.65 -20.78
N PHE A 336 -9.96 0.29 -19.65
CA PHE A 336 -10.89 -0.84 -19.58
C PHE A 336 -12.12 -0.63 -20.45
N LEU A 337 -12.68 0.59 -20.47
CA LEU A 337 -13.75 0.92 -21.40
C LEU A 337 -13.28 0.71 -22.84
N GLY A 338 -12.10 1.20 -23.21
CA GLY A 338 -11.50 1.01 -24.52
C GLY A 338 -11.35 -0.47 -24.90
N TRP A 339 -10.80 -1.28 -23.99
CA TRP A 339 -10.60 -2.71 -24.15
C TRP A 339 -11.93 -3.44 -24.40
N LEU A 340 -12.91 -3.29 -23.49
CA LEU A 340 -14.22 -3.92 -23.62
C LEU A 340 -14.95 -3.48 -24.91
N ARG A 341 -14.79 -2.23 -25.32
CA ARG A 341 -15.34 -1.71 -26.59
C ARG A 341 -14.72 -2.37 -27.82
N MET A 342 -13.42 -2.66 -27.80
CA MET A 342 -12.74 -3.36 -28.90
C MET A 342 -13.05 -4.87 -28.97
N LEU A 343 -13.45 -5.47 -27.85
CA LEU A 343 -14.08 -6.79 -27.83
C LEU A 343 -15.47 -6.80 -28.49
N GLY A 344 -16.01 -5.63 -28.83
CA GLY A 344 -17.30 -5.48 -29.49
C GLY A 344 -18.48 -5.40 -28.51
N ILE A 345 -18.22 -5.25 -27.21
CA ILE A 345 -19.24 -5.07 -26.16
C ILE A 345 -19.87 -3.68 -26.29
N GLY A 346 -21.19 -3.58 -26.13
CA GLY A 346 -21.93 -2.32 -26.21
C GLY A 346 -21.50 -1.31 -25.15
N ARG A 347 -21.60 -0.01 -25.46
CA ARG A 347 -21.13 1.09 -24.58
C ARG A 347 -21.64 0.98 -23.15
N TYR A 348 -22.93 0.70 -22.98
CA TYR A 348 -23.56 0.57 -21.67
C TYR A 348 -22.97 -0.58 -20.84
N ALA A 349 -22.91 -1.79 -21.42
CA ALA A 349 -22.36 -2.96 -20.72
C ALA A 349 -20.85 -2.83 -20.47
N ALA A 350 -20.12 -2.23 -21.41
CA ALA A 350 -18.70 -1.94 -21.25
C ALA A 350 -18.44 -0.94 -20.12
N SER A 351 -19.28 0.10 -19.97
CA SER A 351 -19.19 1.04 -18.85
C SER A 351 -19.41 0.36 -17.50
N VAL A 352 -20.40 -0.53 -17.38
CA VAL A 352 -20.64 -1.28 -16.13
C VAL A 352 -19.47 -2.22 -15.80
N GLY A 353 -18.94 -2.93 -16.81
CA GLY A 353 -17.76 -3.77 -16.63
C GLY A 353 -16.51 -2.98 -16.22
N ALA A 354 -16.29 -1.80 -16.84
CA ALA A 354 -15.17 -0.94 -16.51
C ALA A 354 -15.28 -0.37 -15.08
N VAL A 355 -16.47 0.07 -14.66
CA VAL A 355 -16.73 0.53 -13.27
C VAL A 355 -16.46 -0.60 -12.27
N GLY A 356 -16.92 -1.83 -12.55
CA GLY A 356 -16.65 -2.99 -11.68
C GLY A 356 -15.15 -3.32 -11.54
N LEU A 357 -14.34 -3.04 -12.56
CA LEU A 357 -12.89 -3.27 -12.52
C LEU A 357 -12.13 -2.19 -11.76
N VAL A 358 -12.48 -0.91 -11.97
CA VAL A 358 -11.79 0.20 -11.30
C VAL A 358 -12.23 0.43 -9.86
N PHE A 359 -13.41 -0.06 -9.47
CA PHE A 359 -13.83 -0.13 -8.06
C PHE A 359 -13.80 -1.58 -7.55
N SER A 360 -12.95 -2.41 -8.16
CA SER A 360 -12.67 -3.75 -7.68
C SER A 360 -11.92 -3.71 -6.37
N ALA A 361 -12.00 -4.80 -5.60
CA ALA A 361 -11.29 -4.91 -4.34
C ALA A 361 -9.77 -4.75 -4.50
N HIS A 362 -9.18 -5.20 -5.62
CA HIS A 362 -7.75 -4.99 -5.90
C HIS A 362 -7.38 -3.49 -6.02
N MET A 363 -8.23 -2.66 -6.66
CA MET A 363 -7.96 -1.22 -6.76
C MET A 363 -8.16 -0.50 -5.43
N VAL A 364 -9.22 -0.80 -4.68
CA VAL A 364 -9.66 0.03 -3.54
C VAL A 364 -9.16 -0.46 -2.18
N ILE A 365 -8.77 -1.74 -2.07
CA ILE A 365 -8.16 -2.31 -0.87
C ILE A 365 -6.64 -2.34 -1.04
N ARG A 366 -6.15 -3.05 -2.07
CA ARG A 366 -4.71 -3.20 -2.27
C ARG A 366 -4.08 -1.95 -2.86
N GLY A 367 -4.85 -1.07 -3.50
CA GLY A 367 -4.35 0.23 -3.96
C GLY A 367 -3.89 1.15 -2.82
N ASN A 368 -4.16 0.83 -1.56
CA ASN A 368 -3.53 1.48 -0.39
C ASN A 368 -2.01 1.32 -0.43
N TRP A 369 -1.53 0.17 -0.93
CA TRP A 369 -0.19 0.01 -1.44
C TRP A 369 -0.17 0.53 -2.89
N THR A 370 0.21 1.80 -3.04
CA THR A 370 0.01 2.62 -4.26
C THR A 370 0.42 1.95 -5.58
N HIS A 371 1.39 1.04 -5.54
CA HIS A 371 1.92 0.31 -6.69
C HIS A 371 0.95 -0.78 -7.23
N TYR A 372 0.01 -1.30 -6.43
CA TYR A 372 -1.05 -2.20 -6.93
C TYR A 372 -2.12 -1.43 -7.73
N ALA A 373 -2.38 -0.17 -7.39
CA ALA A 373 -3.23 0.68 -8.23
C ALA A 373 -2.58 0.95 -9.59
N SER A 374 -1.25 1.16 -9.61
CA SER A 374 -0.48 1.28 -10.86
C SER A 374 -0.54 0.00 -11.69
N GLU A 375 -0.46 -1.17 -11.07
CA GLU A 375 -0.64 -2.47 -11.75
C GLU A 375 -1.98 -2.53 -12.50
N VAL A 376 -3.08 -2.11 -11.88
CA VAL A 376 -4.40 -2.11 -12.54
C VAL A 376 -4.39 -1.26 -13.82
N VAL A 377 -3.75 -0.09 -13.77
CA VAL A 377 -3.61 0.78 -14.96
C VAL A 377 -2.77 0.12 -16.04
N MET A 378 -1.63 -0.45 -15.67
CA MET A 378 -0.68 -1.08 -16.61
C MET A 378 -1.29 -2.31 -17.30
N VAL A 379 -2.05 -3.12 -16.55
CA VAL A 379 -2.79 -4.27 -17.07
C VAL A 379 -3.92 -3.83 -17.99
N ALA A 380 -4.68 -2.79 -17.61
CA ALA A 380 -5.70 -2.20 -18.47
C ALA A 380 -5.09 -1.70 -19.79
N PHE A 381 -3.91 -1.07 -19.72
CA PHE A 381 -3.17 -0.62 -20.90
C PHE A 381 -2.70 -1.79 -21.76
N ALA A 382 -2.17 -2.87 -21.18
CA ALA A 382 -1.73 -4.04 -21.93
C ALA A 382 -2.88 -4.72 -22.69
N LEU A 383 -4.03 -4.90 -22.06
CA LEU A 383 -5.23 -5.45 -22.69
C LEU A 383 -5.76 -4.55 -23.81
N PHE A 384 -5.78 -3.23 -23.58
CA PHE A 384 -6.14 -2.25 -24.59
C PHE A 384 -5.17 -2.27 -25.77
N ALA A 385 -3.86 -2.29 -25.51
CA ALA A 385 -2.79 -2.35 -26.51
C ALA A 385 -2.91 -3.61 -27.38
N PHE A 386 -3.19 -4.78 -26.77
CA PHE A 386 -3.44 -6.02 -27.50
C PHE A 386 -4.60 -5.90 -28.49
N GLU A 387 -5.74 -5.37 -28.05
CA GLU A 387 -6.89 -5.23 -28.94
C GLU A 387 -6.62 -4.17 -30.02
N CYS A 388 -5.85 -3.11 -29.73
CA CYS A 388 -5.35 -2.16 -30.72
C CYS A 388 -4.46 -2.83 -31.77
N PHE A 389 -3.54 -3.71 -31.36
CA PHE A 389 -2.74 -4.53 -32.28
C PHE A 389 -3.63 -5.40 -33.17
N LEU A 390 -4.57 -6.14 -32.57
CA LEU A 390 -5.41 -7.09 -33.30
C LEU A 390 -6.39 -6.39 -34.26
N ARG A 391 -7.11 -5.37 -33.77
CA ARG A 391 -8.22 -4.71 -34.47
C ARG A 391 -7.80 -3.50 -35.30
N LYS A 392 -6.85 -2.70 -34.80
CA LYS A 392 -6.43 -1.43 -35.42
C LYS A 392 -5.07 -1.51 -36.11
N LYS A 393 -4.36 -2.63 -35.96
CA LYS A 393 -2.99 -2.83 -36.49
C LYS A 393 -1.97 -1.85 -35.92
N ILE A 394 -2.27 -1.32 -34.72
CA ILE A 394 -1.38 -0.44 -33.95
C ILE A 394 -0.55 -1.33 -33.05
N TRP A 395 0.67 -1.67 -33.49
CA TRP A 395 1.53 -2.64 -32.80
C TRP A 395 2.45 -2.02 -31.74
N HIS A 396 2.82 -0.75 -31.91
CA HIS A 396 3.81 -0.06 -31.07
C HIS A 396 3.34 0.20 -29.63
N LEU A 397 2.06 -0.02 -29.31
CA LEU A 397 1.58 0.02 -27.93
C LEU A 397 1.97 -1.25 -27.14
N ILE A 398 2.26 -2.37 -27.80
CA ILE A 398 2.65 -3.62 -27.13
C ILE A 398 4.02 -3.49 -26.45
N PRO A 399 5.10 -3.02 -27.13
CA PRO A 399 6.37 -2.79 -26.45
C PRO A 399 6.26 -1.86 -25.23
N LEU A 400 5.46 -0.79 -25.33
CA LEU A 400 5.22 0.13 -24.21
C LEU A 400 4.48 -0.54 -23.05
N ALA A 401 3.52 -1.42 -23.33
CA ALA A 401 2.83 -2.16 -22.29
C ALA A 401 3.78 -3.09 -21.53
N ILE A 402 4.71 -3.75 -22.23
CA ILE A 402 5.73 -4.58 -21.60
C ILE A 402 6.71 -3.73 -20.79
N LEU A 403 7.14 -2.57 -21.30
CA LEU A 403 7.95 -1.62 -20.55
C LEU A 403 7.32 -1.26 -19.21
N PHE A 404 6.03 -0.90 -19.19
CA PHE A 404 5.37 -0.55 -17.93
C PHE A 404 5.19 -1.73 -16.98
N LEU A 405 4.95 -2.94 -17.50
CA LEU A 405 4.93 -4.14 -16.66
C LEU A 405 6.30 -4.42 -16.01
N VAL A 406 7.41 -4.19 -16.73
CA VAL A 406 8.77 -4.34 -16.20
C VAL A 406 9.09 -3.28 -15.16
N ILE A 407 8.70 -2.02 -15.41
CA ILE A 407 8.81 -0.93 -14.43
C ILE A 407 8.09 -1.27 -13.12
N ARG A 408 6.93 -1.94 -13.18
CA ARG A 408 6.24 -2.41 -11.97
C ARG A 408 7.06 -3.44 -11.18
N GLY A 409 7.90 -4.20 -11.84
CA GLY A 409 8.79 -5.17 -11.24
C GLY A 409 8.89 -6.47 -12.04
N VAL A 410 10.06 -7.09 -11.99
CA VAL A 410 10.39 -8.33 -12.71
C VAL A 410 9.43 -9.47 -12.34
N PHE A 411 9.15 -9.64 -11.05
CA PHE A 411 8.20 -10.65 -10.57
C PHE A 411 6.80 -10.48 -11.20
N HIS A 412 6.27 -9.25 -11.22
CA HIS A 412 4.95 -8.98 -11.78
C HIS A 412 4.93 -9.16 -13.30
N THR A 413 6.04 -8.84 -13.97
CA THR A 413 6.19 -9.11 -15.41
C THR A 413 6.08 -10.59 -15.71
N TYR A 414 6.71 -11.45 -14.91
CA TYR A 414 6.58 -12.90 -15.07
C TYR A 414 5.11 -13.35 -15.04
N VAL A 415 4.36 -12.94 -14.01
CA VAL A 415 2.94 -13.31 -13.82
C VAL A 415 2.10 -12.85 -15.01
N TRP A 416 2.22 -11.57 -15.36
CA TRP A 416 1.41 -10.98 -16.43
C TRP A 416 1.80 -11.43 -17.82
N SER A 417 3.05 -11.83 -18.06
CA SER A 417 3.47 -12.38 -19.35
C SER A 417 2.82 -13.74 -19.64
N ILE A 418 2.71 -14.62 -18.65
CA ILE A 418 1.99 -15.90 -18.78
C ILE A 418 0.51 -15.66 -19.07
N LEU A 419 -0.12 -14.76 -18.31
CA LEU A 419 -1.54 -14.42 -18.47
C LEU A 419 -1.81 -13.73 -19.81
N PHE A 420 -0.95 -12.80 -20.22
CA PHE A 420 -1.07 -12.08 -21.48
C PHE A 420 -0.87 -12.99 -22.67
N PHE A 421 0.10 -13.91 -22.62
CA PHE A 421 0.28 -14.93 -23.64
C PHE A 421 -0.95 -15.85 -23.75
N SER A 422 -1.47 -16.32 -22.61
CA SER A 422 -2.67 -17.15 -22.55
C SER A 422 -3.90 -16.41 -23.12
N TYR A 423 -4.09 -15.15 -22.73
CA TYR A 423 -5.12 -14.26 -23.26
C TYR A 423 -4.96 -14.10 -24.78
N ALA A 424 -3.76 -13.81 -25.27
CA ALA A 424 -3.47 -13.62 -26.68
C ALA A 424 -3.82 -14.87 -27.51
N LEU A 425 -3.40 -16.05 -27.08
CA LEU A 425 -3.69 -17.32 -27.76
C LEU A 425 -5.21 -17.59 -27.84
N LEU A 426 -5.91 -17.52 -26.70
CA LEU A 426 -7.35 -17.74 -26.65
C LEU A 426 -8.09 -16.70 -27.50
N ARG A 427 -7.63 -15.45 -27.49
CA ARG A 427 -8.25 -14.34 -28.22
C ARG A 427 -8.05 -14.44 -29.73
N LEU A 428 -6.86 -14.85 -30.18
CA LEU A 428 -6.56 -15.15 -31.59
C LEU A 428 -7.39 -16.34 -32.10
N TRP A 429 -7.51 -17.40 -31.31
CA TRP A 429 -8.38 -18.53 -31.63
C TRP A 429 -9.86 -18.15 -31.66
N MET A 430 -10.31 -17.32 -30.72
CA MET A 430 -11.68 -16.80 -30.69
C MET A 430 -12.00 -15.99 -31.96
N GLU A 431 -11.04 -15.24 -32.48
CA GLU A 431 -11.19 -14.42 -33.69
C GLU A 431 -11.19 -15.27 -34.98
N ALA A 432 -10.16 -16.11 -35.16
CA ALA A 432 -9.90 -16.75 -36.45
C ALA A 432 -10.28 -18.23 -36.51
N GLY A 433 -10.52 -18.88 -35.36
CA GLY A 433 -10.62 -20.34 -35.25
C GLY A 433 -9.27 -21.03 -35.40
N TRP A 434 -9.29 -22.31 -35.77
CA TRP A 434 -8.06 -23.06 -36.04
C TRP A 434 -7.44 -22.66 -37.38
N LYS A 435 -6.56 -21.66 -37.34
CA LYS A 435 -5.73 -21.22 -38.48
C LYS A 435 -4.27 -21.15 -38.03
N PRO A 436 -3.58 -22.29 -37.88
CA PRO A 436 -2.29 -22.37 -37.21
C PRO A 436 -1.22 -21.47 -37.86
N LYS A 437 -1.18 -21.37 -39.20
CA LYS A 437 -0.26 -20.46 -39.91
C LYS A 437 -0.48 -18.98 -39.54
N TRP A 438 -1.74 -18.54 -39.50
CA TRP A 438 -2.06 -17.15 -39.15
C TRP A 438 -1.82 -16.86 -37.67
N ILE A 439 -2.23 -17.78 -36.79
CA ILE A 439 -2.00 -17.68 -35.35
C ILE A 439 -0.50 -17.64 -35.06
N GLY A 440 0.28 -18.57 -35.61
CA GLY A 440 1.73 -18.62 -35.47
C GLY A 440 2.39 -17.31 -35.93
N LEU A 441 1.95 -16.74 -37.06
CA LEU A 441 2.45 -15.44 -37.51
C LEU A 441 2.09 -14.28 -36.55
N GLN A 442 0.88 -14.27 -35.98
CA GLN A 442 0.52 -13.25 -34.98
C GLN A 442 1.32 -13.42 -33.69
N VAL A 443 1.51 -14.66 -33.23
CA VAL A 443 2.34 -14.98 -32.06
C VAL A 443 3.79 -14.56 -32.29
N LEU A 444 4.36 -14.83 -33.47
CA LEU A 444 5.72 -14.38 -33.80
C LEU A 444 5.84 -12.85 -33.79
N ARG A 445 4.85 -12.13 -34.34
CA ARG A 445 4.81 -10.66 -34.30
C ARG A 445 4.69 -10.12 -32.89
N LEU A 446 3.86 -10.75 -32.05
CA LEU A 446 3.74 -10.41 -30.64
C LEU A 446 5.05 -10.70 -29.91
N GLY A 447 5.72 -11.81 -30.20
CA GLY A 447 7.04 -12.14 -29.68
C GLY A 447 8.08 -11.08 -30.03
N GLY A 448 8.11 -10.62 -31.29
CA GLY A 448 8.97 -9.51 -31.70
C GLY A 448 8.65 -8.20 -30.96
N CYS A 449 7.37 -7.87 -30.79
CA CYS A 449 6.97 -6.69 -29.99
C CYS A 449 7.30 -6.84 -28.51
N TYR A 450 7.21 -8.05 -27.98
CA TYR A 450 7.51 -8.38 -26.59
C TYR A 450 9.01 -8.25 -26.32
N LEU A 451 9.87 -8.83 -27.18
CA LEU A 451 11.32 -8.68 -27.13
C LEU A 451 11.74 -7.22 -27.26
N LEU A 452 11.10 -6.47 -28.16
CA LEU A 452 11.33 -5.03 -28.27
C LEU A 452 10.94 -4.30 -26.98
N GLY A 453 9.83 -4.69 -26.34
CA GLY A 453 9.42 -4.15 -25.04
C GLY A 453 10.40 -4.46 -23.91
N LEU A 454 10.90 -5.71 -23.84
CA LEU A 454 11.98 -6.08 -22.92
C LEU A 454 13.25 -5.25 -23.16
N GLY A 455 13.62 -5.09 -24.43
CA GLY A 455 14.75 -4.26 -24.84
C GLY A 455 14.58 -2.79 -24.43
N LEU A 456 13.40 -2.19 -24.66
CA LEU A 456 13.07 -0.83 -24.19
C LEU A 456 13.16 -0.69 -22.67
N SER A 457 12.83 -1.77 -21.95
CA SER A 457 12.87 -1.80 -20.49
C SER A 457 14.22 -2.23 -19.91
N ALA A 458 15.22 -2.53 -20.75
CA ALA A 458 16.48 -3.12 -20.30
C ALA A 458 17.21 -2.25 -19.27
N PHE A 459 17.03 -0.93 -19.34
CA PHE A 459 17.50 0.05 -18.37
C PHE A 459 17.02 -0.26 -16.94
N PHE A 460 15.75 -0.66 -16.77
CA PHE A 460 15.18 -1.09 -15.49
C PHE A 460 15.38 -2.59 -15.24
N LEU A 461 15.24 -3.40 -16.29
CA LEU A 461 15.22 -4.86 -16.18
C LEU A 461 16.55 -5.43 -15.66
N PHE A 462 17.68 -4.97 -16.18
CA PHE A 462 18.98 -5.59 -15.86
C PHE A 462 19.44 -5.30 -14.44
N PRO A 463 19.40 -4.05 -13.93
CA PRO A 463 19.74 -3.79 -12.52
C PRO A 463 18.82 -4.52 -11.55
N ASN A 464 17.51 -4.51 -11.81
CA ASN A 464 16.52 -5.15 -10.93
C ASN A 464 16.71 -6.68 -10.90
N LEU A 465 17.06 -7.31 -12.04
CA LEU A 465 17.41 -8.72 -12.07
C LEU A 465 18.66 -9.02 -11.26
N ALA A 466 19.69 -8.17 -11.34
CA ALA A 466 20.92 -8.36 -10.59
C ALA A 466 20.69 -8.29 -9.08
N GLU A 467 19.91 -7.32 -8.60
CA GLU A 467 19.56 -7.18 -7.17
C GLU A 467 18.72 -8.35 -6.64
N ILE A 468 17.74 -8.82 -7.43
CA ILE A 468 16.92 -9.98 -7.06
C ILE A 468 17.79 -11.24 -6.96
N LEU A 469 18.70 -11.45 -7.90
CA LEU A 469 19.56 -12.64 -7.95
C LEU A 469 20.68 -12.61 -6.88
N SER A 470 21.12 -11.41 -6.47
CA SER A 470 22.10 -11.26 -5.38
C SER A 470 21.47 -11.31 -3.99
N SER A 471 20.13 -11.22 -3.88
CA SER A 471 19.46 -11.22 -2.59
C SER A 471 19.44 -12.62 -1.93
N PRO A 472 19.83 -12.73 -0.64
CA PRO A 472 19.72 -13.98 0.13
C PRO A 472 18.31 -14.58 0.18
N ARG A 473 17.27 -13.78 -0.10
CA ARG A 473 15.86 -14.23 -0.16
C ARG A 473 15.54 -15.14 -1.34
N VAL A 474 16.30 -15.03 -2.43
CA VAL A 474 16.06 -15.79 -3.66
C VAL A 474 17.08 -16.92 -3.80
N SER A 475 18.33 -16.67 -3.42
CA SER A 475 19.43 -17.63 -3.55
C SER A 475 19.74 -18.43 -2.27
N GLY A 476 19.19 -18.04 -1.11
CA GLY A 476 19.53 -18.62 0.20
C GLY A 476 18.54 -19.62 0.79
N GLY A 477 18.85 -20.08 2.01
CA GLY A 477 18.11 -21.11 2.77
C GLY A 477 16.70 -20.73 3.22
N GLU A 478 16.27 -19.48 3.05
CA GLU A 478 14.89 -19.02 3.31
C GLU A 478 13.90 -19.35 2.17
N SER A 479 14.38 -19.97 1.08
CA SER A 479 13.52 -20.33 -0.06
C SER A 479 12.41 -21.32 0.37
N THR A 480 11.15 -20.95 0.09
CA THR A 480 9.95 -21.74 0.44
C THR A 480 9.77 -23.01 -0.43
N VAL A 481 10.71 -23.28 -1.32
CA VAL A 481 10.66 -24.35 -2.33
C VAL A 481 10.63 -25.73 -1.68
N SER A 482 11.46 -25.96 -0.67
CA SER A 482 11.53 -27.25 0.04
C SER A 482 10.24 -27.55 0.82
N GLY A 483 9.69 -26.54 1.51
CA GLY A 483 8.44 -26.64 2.27
C GLY A 483 7.23 -26.92 1.38
N PHE A 484 7.13 -26.27 0.22
CA PHE A 484 6.00 -26.46 -0.68
C PHE A 484 6.10 -27.75 -1.51
N ALA A 485 7.33 -28.19 -1.86
CA ALA A 485 7.55 -29.47 -2.54
C ALA A 485 7.07 -30.68 -1.72
N SER A 486 6.92 -30.53 -0.39
CA SER A 486 6.37 -31.56 0.49
C SER A 486 4.83 -31.67 0.45
N ARG A 487 4.11 -30.69 -0.10
CA ARG A 487 2.64 -30.72 -0.23
C ARG A 487 2.22 -31.54 -1.45
N GLY A 488 1.12 -32.29 -1.32
CA GLY A 488 0.57 -33.08 -2.42
C GLY A 488 0.12 -32.20 -3.61
N PHE A 489 0.50 -32.57 -4.83
CA PHE A 489 0.19 -31.83 -6.07
C PHE A 489 -1.31 -31.58 -6.28
N PHE A 490 -2.16 -32.50 -5.81
CA PHE A 490 -3.63 -32.41 -5.88
C PHE A 490 -4.28 -32.02 -4.54
N GLY A 491 -3.50 -31.47 -3.60
CA GLY A 491 -4.05 -30.92 -2.36
C GLY A 491 -5.08 -29.83 -2.65
N ILE A 492 -6.12 -29.76 -1.84
CA ILE A 492 -7.11 -28.68 -1.85
C ILE A 492 -6.80 -27.77 -0.66
N ASN A 493 -7.09 -26.48 -0.79
CA ASN A 493 -6.91 -25.52 0.29
C ASN A 493 -7.73 -25.88 1.54
N ASP A 494 -7.25 -25.43 2.68
CA ASP A 494 -7.97 -25.51 3.95
C ASP A 494 -9.29 -24.72 3.91
N ALA A 495 -10.18 -25.05 4.85
CA ALA A 495 -11.53 -24.50 4.93
C ALA A 495 -11.57 -22.97 4.87
N GLU A 496 -10.77 -22.33 5.72
CA GLU A 496 -10.64 -20.89 5.83
C GLU A 496 -10.35 -20.23 4.48
N GLU A 497 -9.41 -20.77 3.71
CA GLU A 497 -8.93 -20.14 2.47
C GLU A 497 -9.95 -20.23 1.32
N TRP A 498 -10.58 -21.40 1.13
CA TRP A 498 -11.58 -21.53 0.07
C TRP A 498 -12.89 -20.84 0.44
N LEU A 499 -13.29 -20.81 1.72
CA LEU A 499 -14.41 -20.00 2.19
C LEU A 499 -14.12 -18.53 1.93
N SER A 500 -12.92 -18.06 2.27
CA SER A 500 -12.51 -16.68 2.01
C SER A 500 -12.55 -16.32 0.53
N SER A 501 -12.06 -17.24 -0.32
CA SER A 501 -12.09 -17.08 -1.78
C SER A 501 -13.51 -17.02 -2.34
N LEU A 502 -14.42 -17.86 -1.85
CA LEU A 502 -15.82 -17.88 -2.28
C LEU A 502 -16.55 -16.60 -1.86
N TYR A 503 -16.41 -16.19 -0.61
CA TYR A 503 -17.13 -15.04 -0.07
C TYR A 503 -16.56 -13.71 -0.54
N GLY A 504 -15.24 -13.62 -0.75
CA GLY A 504 -14.57 -12.45 -1.33
C GLY A 504 -15.07 -12.04 -2.73
N LEU A 505 -15.90 -12.85 -3.39
CA LEU A 505 -16.59 -12.52 -4.64
C LEU A 505 -17.83 -11.62 -4.46
N PHE A 506 -18.47 -11.65 -3.29
CA PHE A 506 -19.76 -10.98 -3.05
C PHE A 506 -19.61 -9.50 -2.68
N ALA A 507 -18.64 -9.18 -1.82
CA ALA A 507 -18.34 -7.83 -1.39
C ALA A 507 -16.91 -7.79 -0.79
N PRO A 508 -16.21 -6.65 -0.84
CA PRO A 508 -14.86 -6.52 -0.31
C PRO A 508 -14.79 -6.79 1.21
N ASP A 509 -15.76 -6.27 1.96
CA ASP A 509 -15.80 -6.27 3.42
C ASP A 509 -16.69 -7.37 4.02
N ILE A 510 -17.10 -8.37 3.24
CA ILE A 510 -18.08 -9.37 3.71
C ILE A 510 -17.57 -10.23 4.89
N MET A 511 -16.25 -10.26 5.08
CA MET A 511 -15.55 -10.97 6.16
C MET A 511 -14.89 -10.02 7.17
N GLY A 512 -15.23 -8.74 7.13
CA GLY A 512 -14.61 -7.70 7.96
C GLY A 512 -13.74 -6.78 7.14
N ARG A 513 -13.34 -5.67 7.74
CA ARG A 513 -12.58 -4.59 7.11
C ARG A 513 -11.37 -4.23 7.96
N GLY A 514 -10.23 -3.95 7.30
CA GLY A 514 -9.03 -3.49 7.99
C GLY A 514 -8.53 -4.55 8.98
N ASN A 515 -8.27 -4.13 10.22
CA ASN A 515 -7.81 -5.02 11.28
C ASN A 515 -8.86 -6.08 11.70
N PHE A 516 -10.14 -5.87 11.38
CA PHE A 516 -11.25 -6.76 11.73
C PHE A 516 -11.54 -7.80 10.65
N TYR A 517 -10.70 -7.89 9.64
CA TYR A 517 -10.81 -8.94 8.64
C TYR A 517 -10.57 -10.30 9.28
N SER A 518 -11.54 -11.20 9.11
CA SER A 518 -11.51 -12.56 9.64
C SER A 518 -11.33 -13.64 8.58
N GLY A 519 -11.10 -13.24 7.32
CA GLY A 519 -10.77 -14.19 6.26
C GLY A 519 -9.30 -14.60 6.26
N TRP A 520 -8.93 -15.40 5.29
CA TRP A 520 -7.59 -15.98 5.18
C TRP A 520 -6.49 -14.92 5.14
N ARG A 521 -5.55 -15.06 6.07
CA ARG A 521 -4.47 -14.10 6.38
C ARG A 521 -4.99 -12.74 6.85
N ASN A 522 -4.66 -11.68 6.13
CA ASN A 522 -5.02 -10.31 6.50
C ASN A 522 -5.72 -9.63 5.34
N TYR A 523 -6.36 -8.49 5.60
CA TYR A 523 -7.21 -7.80 4.65
C TYR A 523 -6.50 -7.33 3.36
N LEU A 524 -5.18 -7.17 3.35
CA LEU A 524 -4.44 -6.83 2.13
C LEU A 524 -3.97 -8.07 1.37
N GLU A 525 -3.68 -9.15 2.10
CA GLU A 525 -3.15 -10.39 1.54
C GLU A 525 -4.21 -11.39 1.09
N GLY A 526 -5.41 -11.30 1.66
CA GLY A 526 -6.51 -12.24 1.44
C GLY A 526 -7.08 -12.22 0.01
N PRO A 527 -7.92 -13.21 -0.33
CA PRO A 527 -8.54 -13.35 -1.65
C PRO A 527 -9.68 -12.33 -1.85
N HIS A 528 -9.31 -11.08 -2.12
CA HIS A 528 -10.23 -9.99 -2.44
C HIS A 528 -10.56 -9.95 -3.94
N LEU A 529 -11.60 -10.69 -4.35
CA LEU A 529 -11.94 -10.97 -5.76
C LEU A 529 -13.12 -10.14 -6.30
N TYR A 530 -13.72 -9.31 -5.47
CA TYR A 530 -14.94 -8.58 -5.77
C TYR A 530 -14.75 -7.56 -6.93
N VAL A 531 -15.71 -7.56 -7.86
CA VAL A 531 -15.80 -6.66 -9.03
C VAL A 531 -17.25 -6.20 -9.33
N GLY A 532 -18.11 -6.23 -8.32
CA GLY A 532 -19.54 -5.93 -8.43
C GLY A 532 -20.42 -7.16 -8.27
N THR A 533 -21.40 -7.09 -7.38
CA THR A 533 -22.35 -8.16 -7.02
C THR A 533 -23.14 -8.63 -8.24
N ILE A 534 -23.47 -7.70 -9.15
CA ILE A 534 -24.19 -8.03 -10.38
C ILE A 534 -23.43 -9.05 -11.25
N MET A 535 -22.09 -9.09 -11.19
CA MET A 535 -21.31 -9.99 -12.04
C MET A 535 -21.61 -11.46 -11.74
N LEU A 536 -21.90 -11.81 -10.48
CA LEU A 536 -22.27 -13.16 -10.06
C LEU A 536 -23.56 -13.65 -10.72
N LEU A 537 -24.57 -12.77 -10.82
CA LEU A 537 -25.83 -13.06 -11.52
C LEU A 537 -25.65 -13.20 -13.04
N LEU A 538 -24.63 -12.54 -13.58
CA LEU A 538 -24.39 -12.43 -15.02
C LEU A 538 -23.50 -13.54 -15.59
N ILE A 539 -22.57 -14.12 -14.81
CA ILE A 539 -21.63 -15.14 -15.30
C ILE A 539 -22.36 -16.28 -16.05
N PRO A 540 -23.39 -16.94 -15.49
CA PRO A 540 -24.06 -18.04 -16.20
C PRO A 540 -24.79 -17.57 -17.47
N GLN A 541 -25.27 -16.32 -17.48
CA GLN A 541 -25.97 -15.72 -18.61
C GLN A 541 -25.04 -15.46 -19.82
N ALA A 542 -23.72 -15.39 -19.61
CA ALA A 542 -22.74 -15.10 -20.66
C ALA A 542 -22.74 -16.16 -21.78
N PHE A 543 -23.08 -17.40 -21.46
CA PHE A 543 -23.08 -18.53 -22.39
C PHE A 543 -24.27 -18.53 -23.37
N LEU A 544 -25.28 -17.69 -23.14
CA LEU A 544 -26.50 -17.70 -23.94
C LEU A 544 -26.29 -17.10 -25.34
N GLY A 545 -26.69 -17.87 -26.37
CA GLY A 545 -26.71 -17.41 -27.76
C GLY A 545 -25.33 -16.98 -28.31
N ARG A 546 -24.24 -17.52 -27.75
CA ARG A 546 -22.86 -17.31 -28.21
C ARG A 546 -22.39 -18.48 -29.07
N SER A 547 -21.38 -18.23 -29.91
CA SER A 547 -20.75 -19.27 -30.73
C SER A 547 -20.04 -20.30 -29.84
N ARG A 548 -19.88 -21.53 -30.34
CA ARG A 548 -19.20 -22.62 -29.61
C ARG A 548 -17.80 -22.20 -29.13
N ARG A 549 -17.05 -21.46 -29.95
CA ARG A 549 -15.70 -20.98 -29.61
C ARG A 549 -15.72 -20.05 -28.39
N VAL A 550 -16.60 -19.05 -28.37
CA VAL A 550 -16.72 -18.12 -27.23
C VAL A 550 -17.08 -18.88 -25.96
N LYS A 551 -18.01 -19.85 -26.03
CA LYS A 551 -18.37 -20.68 -24.87
C LYS A 551 -17.18 -21.48 -24.34
N VAL A 552 -16.36 -22.05 -25.22
CA VAL A 552 -15.15 -22.79 -24.82
C VAL A 552 -14.14 -21.85 -24.16
N VAL A 553 -13.87 -20.67 -24.72
CA VAL A 553 -12.96 -19.70 -24.10
C VAL A 553 -13.44 -19.28 -22.70
N LEU A 554 -14.73 -18.95 -22.57
CA LEU A 554 -15.30 -18.60 -21.27
C LEU A 554 -15.23 -19.77 -20.27
N GLY A 555 -15.51 -20.99 -20.72
CA GLY A 555 -15.40 -22.19 -19.90
C GLY A 555 -13.98 -22.45 -19.41
N LEU A 556 -12.97 -22.33 -20.28
CA LEU A 556 -11.56 -22.49 -19.93
C LEU A 556 -11.09 -21.40 -18.95
N ALA A 557 -11.50 -20.15 -19.17
CA ALA A 557 -11.15 -19.04 -18.28
C ALA A 557 -11.76 -19.22 -16.87
N LEU A 558 -13.03 -19.62 -16.78
CA LEU A 558 -13.68 -19.90 -15.50
C LEU A 558 -13.11 -21.15 -14.83
N LEU A 559 -12.74 -22.19 -15.59
CA LEU A 559 -12.05 -23.35 -15.04
C LEU A 559 -10.69 -22.96 -14.45
N ALA A 560 -9.92 -22.12 -15.16
CA ALA A 560 -8.65 -21.61 -14.64
C ALA A 560 -8.86 -20.84 -13.33
N VAL A 561 -9.93 -20.01 -13.22
CA VAL A 561 -10.28 -19.32 -11.97
C VAL A 561 -10.53 -20.34 -10.85
N VAL A 562 -11.35 -21.37 -11.10
CA VAL A 562 -11.61 -22.41 -10.10
C VAL A 562 -10.32 -23.11 -9.69
N LEU A 563 -9.47 -23.51 -10.63
CA LEU A 563 -8.19 -24.15 -10.30
C LEU A 563 -7.29 -23.23 -9.46
N TYR A 564 -7.20 -21.95 -9.80
CA TYR A 564 -6.44 -20.97 -9.02
C TYR A 564 -6.99 -20.76 -7.61
N LEU A 565 -8.31 -20.78 -7.42
CA LEU A 565 -8.92 -20.55 -6.11
C LEU A 565 -8.87 -21.77 -5.19
N PHE A 566 -8.85 -22.98 -5.74
CA PHE A 566 -8.96 -24.22 -4.94
C PHE A 566 -7.70 -25.08 -4.92
N VAL A 567 -6.79 -24.93 -5.89
CA VAL A 567 -5.56 -25.73 -5.99
C VAL A 567 -4.35 -24.87 -5.65
N PRO A 568 -3.67 -25.10 -4.50
CA PRO A 568 -2.50 -24.34 -4.07
C PRO A 568 -1.40 -24.30 -5.14
N TYR A 569 -1.17 -25.41 -5.84
CA TYR A 569 -0.11 -25.51 -6.86
C TYR A 569 -0.32 -24.54 -8.03
N ALA A 570 -1.58 -24.27 -8.40
CA ALA A 570 -1.89 -23.28 -9.42
C ALA A 570 -1.47 -21.88 -8.97
N ARG A 571 -1.70 -21.52 -7.69
CA ARG A 571 -1.24 -20.23 -7.14
C ARG A 571 0.27 -20.17 -6.98
N TYR A 572 0.89 -21.25 -6.51
CA TYR A 572 2.33 -21.34 -6.33
C TYR A 572 3.08 -21.13 -7.65
N PHE A 573 2.60 -21.78 -8.73
CA PHE A 573 3.07 -21.52 -10.09
C PHE A 573 2.88 -20.05 -10.50
N MET A 574 1.69 -19.49 -10.26
CA MET A 574 1.39 -18.09 -10.57
C MET A 574 2.21 -17.09 -9.77
N ASN A 575 2.81 -17.49 -8.65
CA ASN A 575 3.70 -16.66 -7.83
C ASN A 575 5.17 -17.05 -7.99
N ALA A 576 5.56 -17.57 -9.16
CA ALA A 576 6.94 -17.95 -9.47
C ALA A 576 7.60 -18.86 -8.42
N PHE A 577 6.81 -19.71 -7.77
CA PHE A 577 7.26 -20.63 -6.72
C PHE A 577 7.85 -19.93 -5.48
N ALA A 578 7.56 -18.64 -5.28
CA ALA A 578 7.97 -17.90 -4.07
C ALA A 578 7.00 -18.10 -2.88
N GLY A 579 5.75 -18.51 -3.15
CA GLY A 579 4.74 -18.84 -2.14
C GLY A 579 3.31 -18.83 -2.69
N ASP A 580 2.32 -19.01 -1.83
CA ASP A 580 0.90 -19.22 -2.19
C ASP A 580 0.00 -17.97 -1.99
N TYR A 581 0.57 -16.77 -2.10
CA TYR A 581 -0.10 -15.48 -1.86
C TYR A 581 -1.18 -15.10 -2.91
N TYR A 582 -2.25 -14.42 -2.49
CA TYR A 582 -3.20 -13.78 -3.41
C TYR A 582 -2.81 -12.35 -3.79
N LYS A 583 -2.07 -11.63 -2.92
CA LYS A 583 -1.77 -10.20 -3.08
C LYS A 583 -1.21 -9.82 -4.45
N THR A 584 -0.32 -10.65 -4.98
CA THR A 584 0.42 -10.41 -6.22
C THR A 584 -0.21 -11.00 -7.48
N SER A 585 -1.07 -12.02 -7.38
CA SER A 585 -1.49 -12.81 -8.55
C SER A 585 -2.99 -12.97 -8.74
N SER A 586 -3.85 -12.37 -7.89
CA SER A 586 -5.29 -12.61 -7.96
C SER A 586 -6.07 -11.67 -8.87
N PHE A 587 -5.50 -10.55 -9.33
CA PHE A 587 -6.25 -9.53 -10.08
C PHE A 587 -6.83 -10.04 -11.42
N TRP A 588 -6.21 -11.03 -12.06
CA TRP A 588 -6.74 -11.57 -13.31
C TRP A 588 -8.09 -12.29 -13.13
N VAL A 589 -8.40 -12.78 -11.93
CA VAL A 589 -9.72 -13.34 -11.60
C VAL A 589 -10.79 -12.26 -11.77
N SER A 590 -10.53 -11.06 -11.27
CA SER A 590 -11.37 -9.87 -11.43
C SER A 590 -11.61 -9.53 -12.90
N LEU A 591 -10.58 -9.63 -13.76
CA LEU A 591 -10.71 -9.43 -15.21
C LEU A 591 -11.63 -10.44 -15.88
N VAL A 592 -11.50 -11.72 -15.53
CA VAL A 592 -12.32 -12.80 -16.10
C VAL A 592 -13.78 -12.63 -15.68
N ILE A 593 -14.05 -12.35 -14.40
CA ILE A 593 -15.40 -12.16 -13.88
C ILE A 593 -16.07 -10.95 -14.51
N ALA A 594 -15.42 -9.78 -14.47
CA ALA A 594 -16.00 -8.55 -15.01
C ALA A 594 -16.16 -8.60 -16.54
N GLY A 595 -15.19 -9.18 -17.26
CA GLY A 595 -15.27 -9.37 -18.72
C GLY A 595 -16.41 -10.30 -19.13
N THR A 596 -16.60 -11.41 -18.40
CA THR A 596 -17.69 -12.36 -18.62
C THR A 596 -19.04 -11.73 -18.29
N GLY A 597 -19.13 -11.00 -17.17
CA GLY A 597 -20.31 -10.23 -16.77
C GLY A 597 -20.69 -9.16 -17.80
N ALA A 598 -19.72 -8.40 -18.32
CA ALA A 598 -19.95 -7.41 -19.36
C ALA A 598 -20.49 -8.03 -20.66
N LEU A 599 -19.99 -9.21 -21.06
CA LEU A 599 -20.50 -9.96 -22.21
C LEU A 599 -21.94 -10.45 -22.00
N ALA A 600 -22.29 -10.85 -20.78
CA ALA A 600 -23.65 -11.25 -20.43
C ALA A 600 -24.62 -10.06 -20.44
N LEU A 601 -24.24 -8.94 -19.78
CA LEU A 601 -25.04 -7.73 -19.75
C LEU A 601 -25.27 -7.18 -21.16
N ASP A 602 -24.30 -7.30 -22.04
CA ASP A 602 -24.43 -6.93 -23.45
C ASP A 602 -25.49 -7.74 -24.20
N ASN A 603 -25.62 -9.04 -23.91
CA ASN A 603 -26.69 -9.88 -24.45
C ASN A 603 -28.07 -9.40 -23.95
N VAL A 604 -28.19 -9.01 -22.68
CA VAL A 604 -29.44 -8.50 -22.10
C VAL A 604 -29.80 -7.15 -22.72
N VAL A 605 -28.85 -6.22 -22.75
CA VAL A 605 -29.08 -4.84 -23.20
C VAL A 605 -29.28 -4.80 -24.71
N ARG A 606 -28.33 -5.29 -25.54
CA ARG A 606 -28.44 -5.14 -27.00
C ARG A 606 -29.28 -6.23 -27.66
N ARG A 607 -29.14 -7.49 -27.22
CA ARG A 607 -29.79 -8.64 -27.88
C ARG A 607 -31.13 -9.04 -27.25
N ARG A 608 -31.53 -8.41 -26.14
CA ARG A 608 -32.77 -8.70 -25.40
C ARG A 608 -32.90 -10.16 -24.97
N ARG A 609 -31.77 -10.83 -24.71
CA ARG A 609 -31.74 -12.24 -24.29
C ARG A 609 -31.38 -12.33 -22.82
N LEU A 610 -32.35 -12.73 -22.01
CA LEU A 610 -32.20 -13.05 -20.59
C LEU A 610 -32.91 -14.38 -20.31
N ASN A 611 -32.23 -15.36 -19.73
CA ASN A 611 -32.86 -16.59 -19.29
C ASN A 611 -33.30 -16.44 -17.83
N LEU A 612 -34.62 -16.38 -17.61
CA LEU A 612 -35.21 -16.18 -16.28
C LEU A 612 -34.98 -17.37 -15.36
N GLY A 613 -35.10 -18.61 -15.86
CA GLY A 613 -34.85 -19.81 -15.05
C GLY A 613 -33.40 -19.84 -14.55
N LEU A 614 -32.44 -19.54 -15.44
CA LEU A 614 -31.04 -19.45 -15.07
C LEU A 614 -30.76 -18.31 -14.09
N LEU A 615 -31.43 -17.16 -14.22
CA LEU A 615 -31.30 -16.04 -13.28
C LEU A 615 -31.83 -16.43 -11.89
N ILE A 616 -33.01 -17.07 -11.82
CA ILE A 616 -33.62 -17.54 -10.58
C ILE A 616 -32.71 -18.58 -9.90
N VAL A 617 -32.22 -19.57 -10.64
CA VAL A 617 -31.30 -20.57 -10.10
C VAL A 617 -30.02 -19.93 -9.56
N THR A 618 -29.43 -18.99 -10.31
CA THR A 618 -28.22 -18.29 -9.88
C THR A 618 -28.48 -17.45 -8.62
N LEU A 619 -29.58 -16.71 -8.57
CA LEU A 619 -30.00 -15.95 -7.40
C LEU A 619 -30.18 -16.86 -6.18
N VAL A 620 -30.87 -17.99 -6.33
CA VAL A 620 -31.08 -18.97 -5.25
C VAL A 620 -29.75 -19.53 -4.77
N LEU A 621 -28.84 -19.92 -5.66
CA LEU A 621 -27.51 -20.41 -5.28
C LEU A 621 -26.71 -19.35 -4.51
N CYS A 622 -26.74 -18.09 -4.93
CA CYS A 622 -26.13 -16.99 -4.20
C CYS A 622 -26.74 -16.82 -2.80
N LEU A 623 -28.07 -16.87 -2.68
CA LEU A 623 -28.76 -16.76 -1.39
C LEU A 623 -28.49 -17.96 -0.47
N VAL A 624 -28.35 -19.16 -1.02
CA VAL A 624 -27.96 -20.37 -0.27
C VAL A 624 -26.52 -20.25 0.22
N ALA A 625 -25.58 -19.81 -0.61
CA ALA A 625 -24.20 -19.59 -0.21
C ALA A 625 -24.09 -18.55 0.93
N LEU A 626 -24.84 -17.45 0.83
CA LEU A 626 -24.96 -16.44 1.89
C LEU A 626 -25.66 -17.00 3.14
N GLY A 627 -26.70 -17.81 2.98
CA GLY A 627 -27.34 -18.51 4.09
C GLY A 627 -26.37 -19.44 4.83
N PHE A 628 -25.53 -20.16 4.10
CA PHE A 628 -24.48 -21.02 4.65
C PHE A 628 -23.46 -20.21 5.45
N LEU A 629 -23.00 -19.07 4.92
CA LEU A 629 -22.11 -18.15 5.65
C LEU A 629 -22.70 -17.74 7.00
N LYS A 630 -24.00 -17.45 7.03
CA LYS A 630 -24.65 -16.88 8.20
C LYS A 630 -25.04 -17.91 9.26
N TYR A 631 -25.46 -19.11 8.85
CA TYR A 631 -26.11 -20.07 9.75
C TYR A 631 -25.29 -21.35 9.98
N SER A 632 -24.17 -21.54 9.28
CA SER A 632 -23.32 -22.71 9.45
C SER A 632 -22.37 -22.53 10.63
N GLU A 633 -22.46 -23.42 11.63
CA GLU A 633 -21.50 -23.49 12.72
C GLU A 633 -20.08 -23.73 12.21
N PHE A 634 -19.94 -24.59 11.20
CA PHE A 634 -18.66 -24.82 10.52
C PHE A 634 -18.05 -23.53 9.97
N VAL A 635 -18.84 -22.65 9.35
CA VAL A 635 -18.28 -21.40 8.79
C VAL A 635 -17.96 -20.41 9.90
N MET A 636 -18.77 -20.36 10.96
CA MET A 636 -18.54 -19.50 12.12
C MET A 636 -17.31 -19.91 12.95
N GLU A 637 -16.84 -21.15 12.82
CA GLU A 637 -15.56 -21.61 13.39
C GLU A 637 -14.36 -20.87 12.74
N TRP A 638 -14.44 -20.59 11.44
CA TRP A 638 -13.34 -19.99 10.68
C TRP A 638 -13.50 -18.48 10.44
N LEU A 639 -14.74 -17.98 10.29
CA LEU A 639 -15.02 -16.59 9.89
C LEU A 639 -15.91 -15.87 10.91
N ARG A 640 -15.54 -14.65 11.30
CA ARG A 640 -16.31 -13.81 12.25
C ARG A 640 -17.41 -13.01 11.54
N VAL A 641 -18.40 -13.71 11.01
CA VAL A 641 -19.49 -13.15 10.17
C VAL A 641 -20.37 -12.10 10.89
N ASN A 642 -20.38 -12.12 12.23
CA ASN A 642 -21.24 -11.25 13.02
C ASN A 642 -20.89 -9.76 12.89
N GLU A 643 -19.62 -9.44 12.65
CA GLU A 643 -19.13 -8.07 12.49
C GLU A 643 -19.54 -7.47 11.13
N SER A 644 -19.74 -8.30 10.10
CA SER A 644 -20.06 -7.88 8.72
C SER A 644 -21.54 -7.98 8.34
N ARG A 645 -22.45 -8.11 9.32
CA ARG A 645 -23.90 -8.28 9.08
C ARG A 645 -24.53 -7.16 8.25
N ARG A 646 -23.98 -5.94 8.32
CA ARG A 646 -24.43 -4.80 7.47
C ARG A 646 -24.15 -5.09 6.00
N VAL A 647 -22.91 -5.45 5.67
CA VAL A 647 -22.45 -5.78 4.31
C VAL A 647 -23.25 -6.95 3.75
N TYR A 648 -23.43 -8.00 4.56
CA TYR A 648 -24.27 -9.15 4.22
C TYR A 648 -25.69 -8.75 3.77
N ARG A 649 -26.37 -7.87 4.52
CA ARG A 649 -27.72 -7.39 4.17
C ARG A 649 -27.71 -6.57 2.89
N GLN A 650 -26.69 -5.74 2.69
CA GLN A 650 -26.53 -4.92 1.49
C GLN A 650 -26.37 -5.82 0.25
N VAL A 651 -25.55 -6.88 0.33
CA VAL A 651 -25.40 -7.86 -0.76
C VAL A 651 -26.73 -8.51 -1.13
N ILE A 652 -27.52 -8.97 -0.14
CA ILE A 652 -28.85 -9.55 -0.41
C ILE A 652 -29.76 -8.55 -1.12
N ILE A 653 -29.82 -7.31 -0.63
CA ILE A 653 -30.62 -6.24 -1.24
C ILE A 653 -30.18 -6.00 -2.69
N LEU A 654 -28.87 -5.94 -2.94
CA LEU A 654 -28.30 -5.78 -4.28
C LEU A 654 -28.66 -6.94 -5.20
N LEU A 655 -28.56 -8.19 -4.73
CA LEU A 655 -28.91 -9.38 -5.52
C LEU A 655 -30.36 -9.35 -6.00
N PHE A 656 -31.30 -8.99 -5.10
CA PHE A 656 -32.71 -8.83 -5.48
C PHE A 656 -32.92 -7.62 -6.39
N ALA A 657 -32.31 -6.47 -6.08
CA ALA A 657 -32.46 -5.25 -6.86
C ALA A 657 -31.91 -5.40 -8.28
N TYR A 658 -30.74 -6.02 -8.45
CA TYR A 658 -30.16 -6.31 -9.75
C TYR A 658 -30.98 -7.34 -10.53
N SER A 659 -31.45 -8.40 -9.88
CA SER A 659 -32.35 -9.37 -10.51
C SER A 659 -33.61 -8.68 -11.03
N GLY A 660 -34.22 -7.82 -10.22
CA GLY A 660 -35.35 -6.98 -10.62
C GLY A 660 -35.02 -6.09 -11.80
N ALA A 661 -33.91 -5.35 -11.76
CA ALA A 661 -33.47 -4.48 -12.86
C ALA A 661 -33.27 -5.25 -14.17
N LEU A 662 -32.65 -6.44 -14.13
CA LEU A 662 -32.47 -7.31 -15.29
C LEU A 662 -33.80 -7.81 -15.85
N VAL A 663 -34.75 -8.20 -14.98
CA VAL A 663 -36.11 -8.59 -15.40
C VAL A 663 -36.86 -7.42 -16.05
N LEU A 664 -36.75 -6.21 -15.50
CA LEU A 664 -37.36 -5.01 -16.08
C LEU A 664 -36.78 -4.71 -17.49
N MET A 665 -35.49 -4.96 -17.72
CA MET A 665 -34.86 -4.80 -19.04
C MET A 665 -35.39 -5.76 -20.12
N ARG A 666 -35.99 -6.89 -19.70
CA ARG A 666 -36.65 -7.86 -20.60
C ARG A 666 -38.00 -7.35 -21.10
N SER A 667 -38.74 -6.59 -20.29
CA SER A 667 -40.07 -6.06 -20.63
C SER A 667 -39.97 -4.81 -21.51
N GLU A 668 -40.63 -4.80 -22.67
CA GLU A 668 -40.60 -3.62 -23.57
C GLU A 668 -41.14 -2.36 -22.91
N ARG A 669 -42.20 -2.49 -22.10
CA ARG A 669 -42.86 -1.36 -21.42
C ARG A 669 -42.00 -0.77 -20.30
N GLN A 670 -41.19 -1.57 -19.63
CA GLN A 670 -40.46 -1.19 -18.41
C GLN A 670 -38.93 -1.14 -18.59
N ARG A 671 -38.43 -1.44 -19.80
CA ARG A 671 -37.00 -1.50 -20.10
C ARG A 671 -36.22 -0.26 -19.73
N SER A 672 -36.78 0.91 -19.99
CA SER A 672 -36.16 2.19 -19.68
C SER A 672 -35.94 2.39 -18.18
N LEU A 673 -36.86 1.88 -17.35
CA LEU A 673 -36.72 1.86 -15.90
C LEU A 673 -35.55 0.94 -15.49
N GLY A 674 -35.46 -0.27 -16.05
CA GLY A 674 -34.32 -1.17 -15.78
C GLY A 674 -32.97 -0.54 -16.15
N LEU A 675 -32.88 0.11 -17.32
CA LEU A 675 -31.67 0.80 -17.80
C LEU A 675 -31.27 2.02 -16.95
N LEU A 676 -32.22 2.64 -16.25
CA LEU A 676 -31.95 3.73 -15.29
C LEU A 676 -31.60 3.22 -13.90
N LEU A 677 -32.28 2.17 -13.43
CA LEU A 677 -32.04 1.61 -12.11
C LEU A 677 -30.64 1.04 -11.98
N LEU A 678 -30.12 0.38 -13.02
CA LEU A 678 -28.81 -0.26 -12.93
C LEU A 678 -27.66 0.71 -12.56
N PRO A 679 -27.43 1.84 -13.25
CA PRO A 679 -26.36 2.78 -12.86
C PRO A 679 -26.59 3.41 -11.48
N LEU A 680 -27.85 3.59 -11.03
CA LEU A 680 -28.16 4.06 -9.68
C LEU A 680 -27.77 3.02 -8.62
N LEU A 681 -28.12 1.76 -8.84
CA LEU A 681 -27.73 0.64 -7.99
C LEU A 681 -26.21 0.48 -7.96
N LEU A 682 -25.56 0.60 -9.12
CA LEU A 682 -24.10 0.54 -9.23
C LEU A 682 -23.42 1.70 -8.48
N GLY A 683 -23.93 2.93 -8.58
CA GLY A 683 -23.40 4.05 -7.81
C GLY A 683 -23.57 3.86 -6.30
N TRP A 684 -24.71 3.33 -5.87
CA TRP A 684 -24.94 2.96 -4.46
C TRP A 684 -24.02 1.83 -4.01
N GLU A 685 -23.83 0.79 -4.81
CA GLU A 685 -22.91 -0.31 -4.54
C GLU A 685 -21.45 0.18 -4.43
N VAL A 686 -20.99 1.02 -5.37
CA VAL A 686 -19.65 1.62 -5.33
C VAL A 686 -19.46 2.43 -4.04
N TYR A 687 -20.42 3.25 -3.65
CA TYR A 687 -20.34 3.98 -2.39
C TYR A 687 -20.29 3.05 -1.17
N GLN A 688 -21.19 2.07 -1.09
CA GLN A 688 -21.29 1.19 0.08
C GLN A 688 -20.10 0.24 0.23
N PHE A 689 -19.51 -0.20 -0.88
CA PHE A 689 -18.42 -1.17 -0.86
C PHE A 689 -17.09 -0.47 -1.09
N ALA A 690 -16.81 0.05 -2.28
CA ALA A 690 -15.53 0.72 -2.54
C ALA A 690 -15.33 1.97 -1.65
N GLY A 691 -16.34 2.84 -1.53
CA GLY A 691 -16.24 4.05 -0.71
C GLY A 691 -15.96 3.72 0.76
N GLN A 692 -16.74 2.84 1.36
CA GLN A 692 -16.55 2.48 2.77
C GLN A 692 -15.27 1.67 3.01
N SER A 693 -14.87 0.75 2.11
CA SER A 693 -13.60 0.01 2.23
C SER A 693 -12.37 0.92 2.21
N THR A 694 -12.47 2.10 1.60
CA THR A 694 -11.39 3.09 1.54
C THR A 694 -11.50 4.14 2.65
N GLN A 695 -12.69 4.67 2.94
CA GLN A 695 -12.88 5.82 3.84
C GLN A 695 -13.00 5.46 5.32
N ASP A 696 -13.56 4.30 5.63
CA ASP A 696 -13.90 3.86 6.99
C ASP A 696 -12.85 2.83 7.44
N ARG A 697 -11.64 3.36 7.62
CA ARG A 697 -10.35 2.71 7.88
C ARG A 697 -9.53 3.61 8.80
N LEU A 698 -8.54 3.04 9.49
CA LEU A 698 -7.58 3.83 10.29
C LEU A 698 -6.66 4.58 9.33
N THR A 699 -6.87 5.89 9.19
CA THR A 699 -6.08 6.76 8.31
C THR A 699 -5.66 8.02 9.04
N LEU A 700 -4.50 8.57 8.71
CA LEU A 700 -4.04 9.85 9.24
C LEU A 700 -5.01 10.97 8.87
N ARG A 701 -5.25 11.91 9.78
CA ARG A 701 -5.97 13.16 9.51
C ARG A 701 -5.07 14.16 8.77
N GLY A 702 -5.70 15.07 8.04
CA GLY A 702 -4.99 16.12 7.31
C GLY A 702 -4.26 17.12 8.20
N ASP A 703 -4.78 17.36 9.41
CA ASP A 703 -4.19 18.28 10.40
C ASP A 703 -3.05 17.65 11.22
N SER A 704 -2.87 16.32 11.19
CA SER A 704 -1.79 15.63 11.92
C SER A 704 -0.39 16.15 11.55
N LEU A 705 -0.21 16.69 10.33
CA LEU A 705 1.08 17.28 9.89
C LEU A 705 1.35 18.66 10.47
N GLU A 706 0.30 19.41 10.84
CA GLU A 706 0.45 20.74 11.47
C GLU A 706 0.85 20.63 12.94
N THR A 707 0.59 19.48 13.57
CA THR A 707 0.84 19.23 15.00
C THR A 707 2.26 18.75 15.32
N GLY A 708 3.16 18.65 14.34
CA GLY A 708 4.52 18.11 14.56
C GLY A 708 4.54 16.61 14.90
N ALA A 709 3.58 15.84 14.39
CA ALA A 709 3.49 14.41 14.65
C ALA A 709 4.27 13.58 13.62
N TYR A 710 4.46 12.28 13.92
CA TYR A 710 5.10 11.30 13.04
C TYR A 710 6.54 11.69 12.68
N TYR A 711 6.86 11.80 11.38
CA TYR A 711 8.20 12.17 10.92
C TYR A 711 8.56 13.64 11.17
N PHE A 712 7.67 14.45 11.76
CA PHE A 712 7.88 15.89 11.96
C PHE A 712 7.95 16.28 13.44
N ASP A 713 8.27 15.34 14.32
CA ASP A 713 8.47 15.58 15.75
C ASP A 713 9.78 16.34 16.06
N ASP A 714 10.07 16.59 17.33
CA ASP A 714 11.28 17.36 17.69
C ASP A 714 12.59 16.66 17.30
N THR A 715 12.58 15.35 17.05
CA THR A 715 13.78 14.67 16.51
C THR A 715 14.07 15.09 15.07
N TYR A 716 13.05 15.46 14.28
CA TYR A 716 13.24 16.09 12.96
C TYR A 716 13.97 17.43 13.08
N SER A 717 13.60 18.25 14.08
CA SER A 717 14.28 19.52 14.36
C SER A 717 15.72 19.31 14.85
N ALA A 718 15.96 18.29 15.68
CA ALA A 718 17.30 17.92 16.13
C ALA A 718 18.20 17.52 14.95
N ILE A 719 17.69 16.72 14.00
CA ILE A 719 18.41 16.34 12.79
C ILE A 719 18.82 17.57 11.98
N ARG A 720 17.91 18.53 11.76
CA ARG A 720 18.24 19.78 11.05
C ARG A 720 19.29 20.63 11.79
N MET A 721 19.34 20.57 13.11
CA MET A 721 20.36 21.25 13.91
C MET A 721 21.74 20.62 13.71
N ILE A 722 21.80 19.29 13.65
CA ILE A 722 23.04 18.53 13.38
C ILE A 722 23.51 18.83 11.95
N GLU A 723 22.63 18.73 10.95
CA GLU A 723 22.95 19.03 9.53
C GLU A 723 23.49 20.45 9.31
N GLN A 724 23.07 21.43 10.12
CA GLN A 724 23.56 22.81 10.02
C GLN A 724 24.93 23.01 10.68
N ALA A 725 25.29 22.12 11.62
CA ALA A 725 26.48 22.25 12.44
C ALA A 725 27.64 21.36 11.99
N ASP A 726 27.34 20.25 11.31
CA ASP A 726 28.32 19.25 10.87
C ASP A 726 28.12 18.94 9.38
N ASP A 727 29.15 19.19 8.59
CA ASP A 727 29.22 18.95 7.14
C ASP A 727 30.01 17.68 6.77
N GLU A 728 30.59 16.98 7.76
CA GLU A 728 31.22 15.67 7.55
C GLU A 728 30.17 14.58 7.30
N PHE A 729 30.59 13.43 6.76
CA PHE A 729 29.71 12.26 6.76
C PHE A 729 29.61 11.66 8.16
N TYR A 730 28.39 11.58 8.68
CA TYR A 730 28.08 10.89 9.92
C TYR A 730 26.77 10.11 9.80
N ARG A 731 26.56 9.24 10.79
CA ARG A 731 25.28 8.60 11.05
C ARG A 731 24.70 9.01 12.38
N VAL A 732 23.38 8.92 12.45
CA VAL A 732 22.58 9.23 13.64
C VAL A 732 21.78 8.00 14.03
N GLU A 733 21.86 7.61 15.29
CA GLU A 733 20.98 6.60 15.87
C GLU A 733 19.98 7.27 16.84
N LYS A 734 18.81 6.67 17.01
CA LYS A 734 17.77 7.19 17.90
C LYS A 734 17.44 6.16 18.97
N GLY A 735 17.38 6.60 20.22
CA GLY A 735 16.91 5.77 21.34
C GLY A 735 15.41 5.49 21.26
N ASN A 736 14.65 6.43 20.69
CA ASN A 736 13.20 6.32 20.50
C ASN A 736 12.87 6.46 19.01
N VAL A 737 11.99 5.58 18.53
CA VAL A 737 11.48 5.61 17.16
C VAL A 737 10.28 6.55 17.09
N SER A 738 10.26 7.47 16.12
CA SER A 738 9.15 8.39 15.86
C SER A 738 7.97 7.68 15.22
N VAL A 739 8.24 6.90 14.17
CA VAL A 739 7.19 6.16 13.45
C VAL A 739 7.53 4.68 13.34
N HIS A 740 8.65 4.36 12.69
CA HIS A 740 9.12 2.99 12.50
C HIS A 740 10.60 2.98 12.06
N LEU A 741 11.13 1.83 11.66
CA LEU A 741 12.53 1.66 11.21
C LEU A 741 13.00 2.57 10.05
N ASN A 742 12.08 3.21 9.32
CA ASN A 742 12.38 4.11 8.19
C ASN A 742 12.31 5.61 8.57
N ASP A 743 12.38 5.93 9.87
CA ASP A 743 12.66 7.30 10.34
C ASP A 743 13.83 7.97 9.60
N PRO A 744 14.97 7.29 9.31
CA PRO A 744 16.05 7.84 8.50
C PRO A 744 15.58 8.46 7.18
N LEU A 745 14.69 7.78 6.47
CA LEU A 745 14.15 8.22 5.18
C LEU A 745 13.14 9.37 5.33
N GLY A 746 12.26 9.27 6.33
CA GLY A 746 11.22 10.27 6.56
C GLY A 746 11.79 11.60 7.07
N GLN A 747 12.84 11.55 7.88
CA GLN A 747 13.44 12.72 8.51
C GLN A 747 14.70 13.23 7.77
N GLY A 748 15.29 12.42 6.90
CA GLY A 748 16.37 12.82 6.01
C GLY A 748 17.77 12.68 6.61
N TYR A 749 18.04 11.63 7.38
CA TYR A 749 19.36 11.37 7.96
C TYR A 749 19.89 9.97 7.64
N ASN A 750 21.19 9.76 7.81
CA ASN A 750 21.81 8.44 7.66
C ASN A 750 21.72 7.64 8.96
N GLY A 751 20.82 6.67 9.04
CA GLY A 751 20.65 5.79 10.20
C GLY A 751 20.87 4.32 9.87
N LEU A 752 21.07 3.47 10.88
CA LEU A 752 21.42 2.05 10.70
C LEU A 752 20.20 1.11 10.65
N SER A 753 19.01 1.62 10.95
CA SER A 753 17.76 0.86 10.81
C SER A 753 17.25 0.86 9.37
N SER A 754 16.49 -0.17 9.01
CA SER A 754 15.76 -0.20 7.74
C SER A 754 14.55 -1.14 7.78
N TYR A 755 13.46 -0.70 7.14
CA TYR A 755 12.39 -1.58 6.68
C TYR A 755 12.36 -1.58 5.15
N TYR A 756 13.05 -2.56 4.56
CA TYR A 756 13.24 -2.68 3.11
C TYR A 756 13.04 -4.11 2.59
N SER A 757 12.58 -4.27 1.34
CA SER A 757 12.28 -5.61 0.80
C SER A 757 13.52 -6.46 0.51
N PHE A 758 14.65 -5.82 0.20
CA PHE A 758 15.90 -6.48 -0.16
C PHE A 758 17.08 -5.76 0.50
N ASN A 759 17.19 -5.85 1.84
CA ASN A 759 18.34 -5.28 2.55
C ASN A 759 19.67 -5.84 1.99
N ALA A 760 20.72 -5.01 2.05
CA ALA A 760 22.02 -5.33 1.51
C ALA A 760 22.61 -6.60 2.14
N GLY A 761 23.05 -7.55 1.30
CA GLY A 761 23.56 -8.84 1.75
C GLY A 761 24.75 -8.68 2.69
N GLY A 762 25.72 -7.82 2.34
CA GLY A 762 26.88 -7.54 3.19
C GLY A 762 26.51 -7.02 4.58
N TYR A 763 25.50 -6.16 4.70
CA TYR A 763 25.06 -5.68 6.00
C TYR A 763 24.43 -6.78 6.85
N LEU A 764 23.63 -7.65 6.23
CA LEU A 764 23.04 -8.81 6.90
C LEU A 764 24.11 -9.82 7.32
N SER A 765 25.17 -10.02 6.54
CA SER A 765 26.30 -10.89 6.90
C SER A 765 27.09 -10.33 8.10
N PHE A 766 27.36 -9.01 8.10
CA PHE A 766 27.99 -8.33 9.24
C PHE A 766 27.19 -8.51 10.53
N LEU A 767 25.88 -8.26 10.49
CA LEU A 767 25.03 -8.36 11.68
C LEU A 767 24.72 -9.81 12.06
N GLY A 768 24.62 -10.73 11.10
CA GLY A 768 24.14 -12.08 11.32
C GLY A 768 25.14 -13.04 11.97
N PRO A 769 24.76 -14.32 12.12
CA PRO A 769 25.56 -15.34 12.78
C PRO A 769 26.92 -15.61 12.12
N GLN A 770 27.06 -15.26 10.84
CA GLN A 770 28.31 -15.39 10.08
C GLN A 770 29.30 -14.26 10.41
N GLY A 771 28.86 -13.15 11.00
CA GLY A 771 29.70 -12.03 11.38
C GLY A 771 29.73 -11.81 12.90
N PHE A 772 29.11 -10.72 13.35
CA PHE A 772 29.11 -10.30 14.75
C PHE A 772 27.95 -10.86 15.60
N ASP A 773 27.06 -11.65 15.00
CA ASP A 773 25.92 -12.31 15.64
C ASP A 773 25.12 -11.38 16.57
N VAL A 774 24.65 -10.29 15.99
CA VAL A 774 23.83 -9.28 16.62
C VAL A 774 22.36 -9.69 16.56
N ASP A 775 21.59 -9.41 17.61
CA ASP A 775 20.14 -9.50 17.56
C ASP A 775 19.54 -8.27 16.86
N TYR A 776 19.65 -8.24 15.53
CA TYR A 776 19.26 -7.09 14.70
C TYR A 776 17.85 -7.18 14.11
N LEU A 777 17.19 -8.33 14.24
CA LEU A 777 15.88 -8.57 13.64
C LEU A 777 14.78 -8.11 14.58
N VAL A 778 13.75 -7.48 14.04
CA VAL A 778 12.54 -7.20 14.82
C VAL A 778 11.84 -8.54 15.15
N PRO A 779 11.47 -8.80 16.42
CA PRO A 779 10.83 -10.05 16.82
C PRO A 779 9.59 -10.38 15.97
N GLY A 780 9.54 -11.62 15.45
CA GLY A 780 8.44 -12.07 14.59
C GLY A 780 8.51 -11.55 13.14
N HIS A 781 9.58 -10.85 12.76
CA HIS A 781 9.82 -10.38 11.42
C HIS A 781 11.04 -11.06 10.78
N ARG A 782 11.14 -10.95 9.46
CA ARG A 782 12.26 -11.52 8.67
C ARG A 782 13.29 -10.44 8.35
N SER A 783 14.30 -10.79 7.55
CA SER A 783 15.36 -9.95 6.96
C SER A 783 14.94 -8.62 6.29
N SER A 784 13.64 -8.29 6.24
CA SER A 784 13.15 -7.00 5.78
C SER A 784 13.21 -5.93 6.85
N TYR A 785 13.24 -6.33 8.12
CA TYR A 785 13.15 -5.45 9.26
C TYR A 785 14.46 -5.54 10.03
N VAL A 786 15.32 -4.55 9.83
CA VAL A 786 16.63 -4.46 10.45
C VAL A 786 16.58 -3.30 11.44
N ALA A 787 16.71 -3.60 12.72
CA ALA A 787 16.81 -2.61 13.80
C ALA A 787 18.21 -1.99 13.91
N GLY A 788 19.20 -2.57 13.21
CA GLY A 788 20.59 -2.16 13.29
C GLY A 788 21.36 -2.89 14.39
N PRO A 789 22.50 -2.35 14.84
CA PRO A 789 23.36 -3.00 15.84
C PRO A 789 22.77 -3.01 17.27
N GLY A 790 21.71 -2.25 17.53
CA GLY A 790 21.01 -2.21 18.82
C GLY A 790 21.96 -1.87 19.98
N LYS A 791 22.03 -2.75 20.98
CA LYS A 791 22.86 -2.53 22.19
C LYS A 791 24.37 -2.61 21.93
N ARG A 792 24.82 -3.10 20.76
CA ARG A 792 26.24 -3.24 20.40
C ARG A 792 26.79 -1.92 19.86
N PHE A 793 26.79 -0.87 20.69
CA PHE A 793 27.09 0.51 20.26
C PHE A 793 28.51 0.69 19.67
N ALA A 794 29.47 -0.15 20.07
CA ALA A 794 30.79 -0.15 19.45
C ALA A 794 30.72 -0.47 17.96
N LEU A 795 29.87 -1.42 17.55
CA LEU A 795 29.63 -1.69 16.13
C LEU A 795 28.95 -0.51 15.43
N ALA A 796 28.03 0.21 16.10
CA ALA A 796 27.45 1.44 15.55
C ALA A 796 28.53 2.52 15.32
N THR A 797 29.45 2.66 16.27
CA THR A 797 30.59 3.60 16.18
C THR A 797 31.51 3.26 15.02
N LEU A 798 31.83 1.97 14.84
CA LEU A 798 32.61 1.48 13.70
C LEU A 798 31.93 1.87 12.37
N LEU A 799 30.60 1.93 12.31
CA LEU A 799 29.83 2.30 11.13
C LEU A 799 29.66 3.83 10.95
N SER A 800 30.53 4.63 11.56
CA SER A 800 30.54 6.10 11.50
C SER A 800 29.32 6.76 12.16
N THR A 801 28.82 6.20 13.26
CA THR A 801 27.78 6.85 14.07
C THR A 801 28.39 7.90 14.99
N LYS A 802 28.06 9.18 14.74
CA LYS A 802 28.54 10.34 15.50
C LYS A 802 27.52 10.86 16.49
N TYR A 803 26.23 10.80 16.15
CA TYR A 803 25.17 11.35 16.98
C TYR A 803 24.18 10.29 17.46
N PHE A 804 23.68 10.49 18.67
CA PHE A 804 22.59 9.70 19.25
C PHE A 804 21.52 10.66 19.77
N ILE A 805 20.27 10.46 19.34
CA ILE A 805 19.14 11.28 19.79
C ILE A 805 18.31 10.46 20.77
N ALA A 806 18.16 10.97 21.99
CA ALA A 806 17.24 10.43 22.98
C ALA A 806 16.10 11.42 23.22
N ARG A 807 14.92 10.93 23.59
CA ARG A 807 13.84 11.77 24.09
C ARG A 807 14.08 12.03 25.58
N ASP A 808 13.69 13.22 26.07
CA ASP A 808 13.77 13.54 27.50
C ASP A 808 12.80 12.71 28.35
N TRP A 809 11.81 12.12 27.69
CA TRP A 809 10.91 11.08 28.17
C TRP A 809 11.30 9.71 27.61
N GLY A 810 11.02 8.65 28.38
CA GLY A 810 11.32 7.27 28.01
C GLY A 810 12.68 6.75 28.50
N ASP A 811 12.78 5.42 28.59
CA ASP A 811 13.93 4.72 29.20
C ASP A 811 15.10 4.49 28.22
N SER A 812 15.40 5.48 27.38
CA SER A 812 16.50 5.39 26.41
C SER A 812 17.86 5.40 27.12
N VAL A 813 18.59 4.28 27.01
CA VAL A 813 19.93 4.16 27.58
C VAL A 813 20.95 4.77 26.61
N VAL A 814 21.50 5.92 27.00
CA VAL A 814 22.58 6.57 26.24
C VAL A 814 23.83 5.68 26.28
N PRO A 815 24.44 5.34 25.13
CA PRO A 815 25.64 4.51 25.11
C PRO A 815 26.84 5.17 25.83
N PRO A 816 27.80 4.37 26.35
CA PRO A 816 29.08 4.89 26.83
C PRO A 816 29.80 5.71 25.76
N ALA A 817 30.63 6.68 26.19
CA ALA A 817 31.37 7.60 25.33
C ALA A 817 30.52 8.59 24.51
N TYR A 818 29.24 8.80 24.88
CA TYR A 818 28.40 9.87 24.34
C TYR A 818 28.25 11.02 25.34
N GLN A 819 28.38 12.26 24.87
CA GLN A 819 28.23 13.47 25.68
C GLN A 819 27.10 14.34 25.14
N LEU A 820 26.37 15.01 26.04
CA LEU A 820 25.27 15.90 25.64
C LEU A 820 25.83 17.07 24.81
N TRP A 821 25.39 17.18 23.56
CA TRP A 821 25.81 18.20 22.60
C TRP A 821 24.79 19.34 22.49
N GLY A 822 23.49 18.99 22.42
CA GLY A 822 22.43 19.97 22.19
C GLY A 822 21.03 19.46 22.52
N ARG A 823 20.03 20.31 22.30
CA ARG A 823 18.61 19.98 22.54
C ARG A 823 17.71 20.72 21.54
N ALA A 824 16.74 20.01 20.98
CA ALA A 824 15.64 20.58 20.20
C ALA A 824 14.32 20.09 20.82
N GLY A 825 13.53 20.99 21.41
CA GLY A 825 12.32 20.59 22.13
C GLY A 825 12.60 19.55 23.21
N ASP A 826 11.95 18.39 23.16
CA ASP A 826 12.21 17.24 24.03
C ASP A 826 13.27 16.25 23.48
N ALA A 827 13.85 16.49 22.31
CA ALA A 827 14.94 15.69 21.76
C ALA A 827 16.30 16.16 22.30
N LEU A 828 16.98 15.31 23.05
CA LEU A 828 18.34 15.46 23.55
C LEU A 828 19.34 14.86 22.55
N ILE A 829 20.31 15.67 22.13
CA ILE A 829 21.31 15.29 21.14
C ILE A 829 22.62 14.99 21.85
N TYR A 830 23.14 13.79 21.66
CA TYR A 830 24.42 13.37 22.18
C TYR A 830 25.42 13.15 21.05
N GLU A 831 26.66 13.54 21.28
CA GLU A 831 27.79 13.36 20.37
C GLU A 831 28.73 12.27 20.90
N ASN A 832 29.17 11.38 20.03
CA ASN A 832 30.09 10.29 20.30
C ASN A 832 31.53 10.81 20.34
N THR A 833 32.20 10.73 21.49
CA THR A 833 33.60 11.14 21.62
C THR A 833 34.58 10.15 21.00
N CYS A 834 34.12 8.95 20.63
CA CYS A 834 34.89 7.90 19.97
C CYS A 834 34.54 7.76 18.48
N PHE A 835 34.06 8.83 17.83
CA PHE A 835 33.67 8.83 16.43
C PHE A 835 34.78 8.30 15.50
N ILE A 836 34.41 7.34 14.62
CA ILE A 836 35.29 6.81 13.56
C ILE A 836 34.85 7.41 12.22
N PRO A 837 35.68 8.26 11.59
CA PRO A 837 35.37 8.82 10.28
C PRO A 837 35.23 7.73 9.21
N PHE A 838 34.38 8.00 8.22
CA PHE A 838 34.22 7.11 7.07
C PHE A 838 35.51 7.06 6.25
N GLY A 839 36.01 5.86 5.94
CA GLY A 839 37.33 5.70 5.31
C GLY A 839 38.49 5.62 6.31
N SER A 840 38.26 5.09 7.52
CA SER A 840 39.33 4.85 8.50
C SER A 840 40.34 3.80 8.00
N ILE A 841 41.61 3.94 8.42
CA ILE A 841 42.70 3.11 7.93
C ILE A 841 43.19 2.14 9.01
N TYR A 842 43.18 0.85 8.69
CA TYR A 842 43.80 -0.19 9.49
C TYR A 842 45.24 -0.44 9.06
N PHE A 843 46.14 -0.51 10.04
CA PHE A 843 47.54 -0.89 9.83
C PHE A 843 47.86 -2.32 10.26
N GLN A 844 46.86 -3.04 10.74
CA GLN A 844 46.97 -4.45 11.12
C GLN A 844 45.77 -5.22 10.59
N ARG A 845 45.95 -6.50 10.31
CA ARG A 845 44.89 -7.41 9.86
C ARG A 845 44.73 -8.61 10.78
N ILE A 846 43.56 -9.22 10.76
CA ILE A 846 43.26 -10.49 11.41
C ILE A 846 42.33 -11.29 10.51
N GLU A 847 42.51 -12.61 10.46
CA GLU A 847 41.69 -13.48 9.62
C GLU A 847 40.34 -13.79 10.29
N GLU A 848 39.28 -13.88 9.48
CA GLU A 848 37.91 -14.22 9.93
C GLU A 848 37.87 -15.52 10.76
N ASP A 849 38.61 -16.54 10.32
CA ASP A 849 38.74 -17.84 11.00
C ASP A 849 39.33 -17.74 12.42
N VAL A 850 40.18 -16.76 12.66
CA VAL A 850 40.73 -16.49 14.00
C VAL A 850 39.68 -15.80 14.87
N VAL A 851 38.94 -14.85 14.31
CA VAL A 851 37.89 -14.10 15.03
C VAL A 851 36.72 -15.02 15.40
N TRP A 852 36.33 -15.96 14.54
CA TRP A 852 35.24 -16.91 14.81
C TRP A 852 35.51 -17.83 16.01
N GLN A 853 36.77 -17.99 16.44
CA GLN A 853 37.12 -18.76 17.63
C GLN A 853 36.69 -18.09 18.94
N TYR A 854 36.35 -16.79 18.90
CA TYR A 854 35.91 -16.03 20.06
C TYR A 854 34.38 -15.85 20.09
N PRO A 855 33.78 -15.70 21.29
CA PRO A 855 32.37 -15.37 21.44
C PRO A 855 32.01 -14.06 20.70
N PRO A 856 30.79 -13.93 20.15
CA PRO A 856 30.39 -12.78 19.34
C PRO A 856 30.69 -11.41 19.97
N GLU A 857 30.39 -11.20 21.24
CA GLU A 857 30.57 -9.93 21.94
C GLU A 857 32.04 -9.55 22.18
N SER A 858 32.93 -10.55 22.22
CA SER A 858 34.38 -10.31 22.30
C SER A 858 34.97 -9.86 20.96
N ARG A 859 34.24 -10.04 19.84
CA ARG A 859 34.69 -9.67 18.49
C ARG A 859 34.66 -8.16 18.27
N ASP A 860 33.81 -7.43 19.01
CA ASP A 860 33.63 -5.98 18.87
C ASP A 860 34.96 -5.24 18.96
N LEU A 861 35.72 -5.46 20.05
CA LEU A 861 37.01 -4.80 20.24
C LEU A 861 38.06 -5.22 19.20
N LEU A 862 38.01 -6.47 18.72
CA LEU A 862 38.91 -6.93 17.67
C LEU A 862 38.67 -6.18 16.35
N ALA A 863 37.42 -5.81 16.07
CA ALA A 863 37.09 -5.03 14.89
C ALA A 863 37.72 -3.63 14.90
N PHE A 864 37.95 -3.04 16.08
CA PHE A 864 38.65 -1.76 16.19
C PHE A 864 40.18 -1.91 16.13
N ALA A 865 40.70 -3.03 16.64
CA ALA A 865 42.14 -3.27 16.70
C ALA A 865 42.75 -3.62 15.34
N ALA A 866 42.02 -4.33 14.47
CA ALA A 866 42.54 -4.77 13.19
C ALA A 866 41.43 -4.97 12.14
N ALA A 867 41.80 -4.84 10.87
CA ALA A 867 40.96 -5.20 9.75
C ALA A 867 40.68 -6.71 9.75
N ILE A 868 39.41 -7.09 9.90
CA ILE A 868 38.99 -8.49 9.85
C ILE A 868 38.81 -8.87 8.38
N VAL A 869 39.64 -9.78 7.87
CA VAL A 869 39.71 -10.11 6.44
C VAL A 869 39.51 -11.61 6.17
N PRO A 870 38.93 -12.01 5.03
CA PRO A 870 38.81 -13.42 4.64
C PRO A 870 40.18 -14.10 4.43
N GLU A 871 40.21 -15.43 4.51
CA GLU A 871 41.43 -16.25 4.30
C GLU A 871 41.95 -16.16 2.85
N GLU A 872 41.06 -16.22 1.85
CA GLU A 872 41.41 -16.09 0.43
C GLU A 872 41.11 -14.68 -0.10
N ILE A 873 42.08 -13.78 -0.02
CA ILE A 873 42.02 -12.48 -0.71
C ILE A 873 42.60 -12.67 -2.12
N GLY A 874 41.76 -12.55 -3.15
CA GLY A 874 42.20 -12.58 -4.55
C GLY A 874 43.25 -11.50 -4.84
N MET A 875 44.51 -11.93 -5.02
CA MET A 875 45.65 -11.19 -5.57
C MET A 875 46.11 -9.88 -4.86
N THR A 876 47.03 -10.11 -3.92
CA THR A 876 48.39 -9.50 -3.76
C THR A 876 48.72 -8.38 -2.76
N ASP A 877 47.88 -7.42 -2.40
CA ASP A 877 48.38 -6.27 -1.58
C ASP A 877 47.99 -6.26 -0.10
N ALA A 878 46.93 -6.96 0.34
CA ALA A 878 46.55 -6.99 1.76
C ALA A 878 47.58 -7.72 2.65
N SER A 879 48.39 -8.60 2.06
CA SER A 879 49.53 -9.25 2.72
C SER A 879 50.65 -8.28 3.13
N LEU A 880 50.66 -7.08 2.55
CA LEU A 880 51.60 -6.00 2.91
C LEU A 880 51.27 -5.38 4.27
N VAL A 881 50.05 -5.61 4.77
CA VAL A 881 49.62 -5.15 6.10
C VAL A 881 49.87 -6.27 7.12
N PRO A 882 50.60 -5.99 8.22
CA PRO A 882 51.00 -7.01 9.18
C PRO A 882 49.82 -7.62 9.93
N GLU A 883 49.95 -8.89 10.34
CA GLU A 883 48.96 -9.55 11.19
C GLU A 883 49.05 -9.07 12.64
N LEU A 884 47.89 -8.89 13.28
CA LEU A 884 47.78 -8.63 14.71
C LEU A 884 48.30 -9.83 15.50
N ALA A 885 49.21 -9.61 16.45
CA ALA A 885 49.89 -10.70 17.14
C ALA A 885 48.90 -11.55 17.95
N GLN A 886 49.01 -12.88 17.89
CA GLN A 886 48.07 -13.78 18.57
C GLN A 886 47.96 -13.54 20.10
N SER A 887 49.03 -13.05 20.74
CA SER A 887 49.01 -12.64 22.14
C SER A 887 48.12 -11.43 22.40
N GLU A 888 48.11 -10.46 21.48
CA GLU A 888 47.29 -9.25 21.54
C GLU A 888 45.82 -9.59 21.27
N VAL A 889 45.54 -10.44 20.28
CA VAL A 889 44.18 -10.96 20.01
C VAL A 889 43.57 -11.55 21.28
N LYS A 890 44.32 -12.45 21.96
CA LYS A 890 43.88 -13.07 23.22
C LYS A 890 43.69 -12.05 24.34
N ALA A 891 44.55 -11.03 24.43
CA ALA A 891 44.46 -10.01 25.45
C ALA A 891 43.23 -9.11 25.25
N ILE A 892 42.95 -8.70 24.02
CA ILE A 892 41.81 -7.84 23.66
C ILE A 892 40.50 -8.61 23.82
N ALA A 893 40.38 -9.79 23.21
CA ALA A 893 39.18 -10.62 23.31
C ALA A 893 38.91 -11.09 24.76
N GLY A 894 39.98 -11.22 25.56
CA GLY A 894 39.93 -11.60 26.98
C GLY A 894 39.45 -10.51 27.94
N ARG A 895 39.22 -9.26 27.48
CA ARG A 895 38.64 -8.17 28.31
C ARG A 895 37.19 -8.44 28.73
N GLY A 896 36.57 -9.47 28.17
CA GLY A 896 35.20 -9.89 28.50
C GLY A 896 34.15 -9.14 27.69
N THR A 897 32.87 -9.38 28.01
CA THR A 897 31.72 -8.94 27.21
C THR A 897 30.91 -7.82 27.89
N ASN A 898 31.32 -7.41 29.10
CA ASN A 898 30.61 -6.37 29.86
C ASN A 898 31.01 -4.97 29.39
N GLN A 899 30.23 -4.42 28.46
CA GLN A 899 30.50 -3.11 27.82
C GLN A 899 30.35 -1.90 28.77
N THR A 900 29.92 -2.10 30.03
CA THR A 900 29.88 -1.04 31.05
C THR A 900 31.04 -1.13 32.04
N ALA A 901 31.91 -2.13 31.93
CA ALA A 901 33.06 -2.26 32.83
C ALA A 901 34.17 -1.28 32.40
N ASP A 902 34.72 -0.52 33.34
CA ASP A 902 35.75 0.50 33.08
C ASP A 902 36.92 -0.03 32.23
N GLY A 903 37.38 -1.26 32.51
CA GLY A 903 38.47 -1.88 31.75
C GLY A 903 38.13 -2.18 30.29
N TRP A 904 36.86 -2.48 29.98
CA TRP A 904 36.41 -2.66 28.61
C TRP A 904 36.25 -1.32 27.90
N VAL A 905 35.60 -0.34 28.56
CA VAL A 905 35.37 1.00 28.02
C VAL A 905 36.68 1.71 27.71
N ASN A 906 37.67 1.64 28.61
CA ASN A 906 38.97 2.25 28.37
C ASN A 906 39.67 1.65 27.16
N THR A 907 39.69 0.31 27.02
CA THR A 907 40.26 -0.35 25.84
C THR A 907 39.51 0.01 24.56
N TYR A 908 38.18 0.07 24.61
CA TYR A 908 37.37 0.53 23.48
C TYR A 908 37.73 1.96 23.07
N THR A 909 37.80 2.89 24.02
CA THR A 909 38.12 4.30 23.76
C THR A 909 39.54 4.47 23.20
N GLU A 910 40.53 3.76 23.75
CA GLU A 910 41.90 3.73 23.23
C GLU A 910 41.92 3.26 21.77
N LEU A 911 41.36 2.07 21.49
CA LEU A 911 41.33 1.51 20.13
C LEU A 911 40.54 2.39 19.14
N ALA A 912 39.45 3.01 19.60
CA ALA A 912 38.66 3.91 18.76
C ALA A 912 39.44 5.18 18.40
N HIS A 913 40.14 5.80 19.35
CA HIS A 913 40.98 6.96 19.05
C HIS A 913 42.16 6.61 18.15
N ASP A 914 42.77 5.45 18.34
CA ASP A 914 43.84 4.96 17.46
C ASP A 914 43.33 4.76 16.03
N LEU A 915 42.18 4.11 15.84
CA LEU A 915 41.58 3.92 14.52
C LEU A 915 41.10 5.22 13.87
N ALA A 916 40.59 6.18 14.66
CA ALA A 916 40.16 7.48 14.17
C ALA A 916 41.32 8.42 13.79
N SER A 917 42.55 8.12 14.23
CA SER A 917 43.72 8.98 14.01
C SER A 917 44.12 9.12 12.54
N THR A 918 43.80 8.12 11.72
CA THR A 918 44.11 8.11 10.29
C THR A 918 42.88 7.68 9.50
N SER A 919 42.35 8.61 8.71
CA SER A 919 41.23 8.38 7.81
C SER A 919 41.42 9.15 6.50
N VAL A 920 40.61 8.79 5.50
CA VAL A 920 40.48 9.58 4.28
C VAL A 920 39.85 10.93 4.60
N THR A 921 40.46 12.00 4.09
CA THR A 921 39.84 13.33 4.07
C THR A 921 39.04 13.46 2.77
N TRP A 922 37.74 13.66 2.87
CA TRP A 922 36.85 13.76 1.71
C TRP A 922 36.74 15.20 1.23
N ASP A 923 37.04 15.42 -0.06
CA ASP A 923 36.82 16.70 -0.74
C ASP A 923 35.39 16.79 -1.29
N GLU A 924 34.82 15.65 -1.70
CA GLU A 924 33.43 15.49 -2.14
C GLU A 924 32.86 14.23 -1.51
N PHE A 925 31.71 14.34 -0.84
CA PHE A 925 30.97 13.21 -0.30
C PHE A 925 29.51 13.29 -0.73
N GLY A 926 29.13 12.46 -1.68
CA GLY A 926 27.74 12.30 -2.11
C GLY A 926 27.30 10.85 -2.02
N GLU A 927 26.00 10.64 -2.21
CA GLU A 927 25.38 9.32 -2.11
C GLU A 927 25.90 8.33 -3.16
N ASN A 928 26.26 8.81 -4.35
CA ASN A 928 26.70 7.99 -5.48
C ASN A 928 28.19 8.14 -5.81
N ARG A 929 28.88 9.14 -5.26
CA ARG A 929 30.27 9.45 -5.59
C ARG A 929 30.96 10.09 -4.39
N MET A 930 32.17 9.64 -4.10
CA MET A 930 33.02 10.20 -3.05
C MET A 930 34.43 10.37 -3.62
N GLU A 931 35.06 11.51 -3.34
CA GLU A 931 36.44 11.79 -3.71
C GLU A 931 37.20 12.37 -2.53
N GLY A 932 38.38 11.83 -2.27
CA GLY A 932 39.18 12.23 -1.12
C GLY A 932 40.64 11.82 -1.25
N SER A 933 41.41 12.15 -0.23
CA SER A 933 42.83 11.83 -0.18
C SER A 933 43.31 11.48 1.21
N VAL A 934 44.39 10.70 1.27
CA VAL A 934 45.09 10.34 2.51
C VAL A 934 46.56 10.12 2.22
N ARG A 935 47.42 10.53 3.15
CA ARG A 935 48.85 10.25 3.10
C ARG A 935 49.21 9.19 4.13
N LEU A 936 49.85 8.12 3.69
CA LEU A 936 50.23 7.00 4.55
C LEU A 936 51.74 6.81 4.63
N GLU A 937 52.26 6.54 5.81
CA GLU A 937 53.68 6.23 6.00
C GLU A 937 54.02 4.77 5.66
N GLN A 938 53.03 3.89 5.76
CA GLN A 938 53.11 2.45 5.45
C GLN A 938 51.82 2.01 4.76
N PRO A 939 51.80 0.87 4.04
CA PRO A 939 50.58 0.32 3.47
C PRO A 939 49.50 0.12 4.53
N GLY A 940 48.25 0.37 4.18
CA GLY A 940 47.10 0.25 5.09
C GLY A 940 45.84 -0.22 4.37
N ILE A 941 44.85 -0.66 5.13
CA ILE A 941 43.55 -1.07 4.63
C ILE A 941 42.53 0.02 4.94
N ALA A 942 42.00 0.69 3.92
CA ALA A 942 40.92 1.64 4.06
C ALA A 942 39.58 0.91 4.18
N PHE A 943 38.85 1.17 5.25
CA PHE A 943 37.53 0.61 5.51
C PHE A 943 36.42 1.60 5.16
N PHE A 944 35.45 1.15 4.37
CA PHE A 944 34.26 1.90 4.02
C PHE A 944 33.03 1.17 4.55
N SER A 945 32.18 1.86 5.31
CA SER A 945 30.91 1.31 5.83
C SER A 945 29.82 1.19 4.73
N ILE A 946 30.24 0.78 3.54
CA ILE A 946 29.43 0.40 2.38
C ILE A 946 29.31 -1.13 2.35
N PRO A 947 28.10 -1.69 2.44
CA PRO A 947 27.91 -3.14 2.33
C PRO A 947 28.55 -3.74 1.09
N ASP A 948 29.05 -4.97 1.19
CA ASP A 948 29.66 -5.67 0.07
C ASP A 948 28.61 -6.16 -0.95
N ASN A 949 28.05 -5.20 -1.67
CA ASN A 949 27.15 -5.42 -2.80
C ASN A 949 27.85 -4.96 -4.10
N ALA A 950 27.44 -5.54 -5.23
CA ALA A 950 27.93 -5.11 -6.53
C ALA A 950 27.45 -3.69 -6.90
N GLY A 951 28.25 -2.96 -7.67
CA GLY A 951 27.88 -1.67 -8.26
C GLY A 951 28.84 -0.52 -7.93
N TRP A 952 29.54 -0.63 -6.80
CA TRP A 952 30.62 0.29 -6.42
C TRP A 952 31.91 -0.02 -7.17
N LYS A 953 32.61 1.03 -7.57
CA LYS A 953 33.94 0.99 -8.19
C LYS A 953 34.85 1.97 -7.51
N ALA A 954 36.14 1.67 -7.49
CA ALA A 954 37.15 2.55 -6.92
C ALA A 954 38.31 2.79 -7.90
N GLU A 955 38.92 3.96 -7.78
CA GLU A 955 40.18 4.31 -8.39
C GLU A 955 41.12 4.85 -7.30
N ILE A 956 42.38 4.42 -7.32
CA ILE A 956 43.46 4.93 -6.47
C ILE A 956 44.48 5.58 -7.40
N ASN A 957 44.76 6.87 -7.20
CA ASN A 957 45.69 7.65 -8.03
C ASN A 957 45.37 7.59 -9.55
N GLY A 958 44.09 7.44 -9.91
CA GLY A 958 43.60 7.33 -11.29
C GLY A 958 43.72 5.93 -11.91
N GLU A 959 44.19 4.93 -11.15
CA GLU A 959 44.21 3.53 -11.56
C GLU A 959 43.07 2.75 -10.89
N ALA A 960 42.43 1.85 -11.63
CA ALA A 960 41.31 1.07 -11.11
C ALA A 960 41.74 0.15 -9.96
N ALA A 961 41.00 0.19 -8.85
CA ALA A 961 41.24 -0.61 -7.66
C ALA A 961 40.06 -1.57 -7.40
N GLU A 962 40.35 -2.76 -6.89
CA GLU A 962 39.34 -3.77 -6.58
C GLU A 962 39.00 -3.76 -5.09
N PHE A 963 37.71 -3.69 -4.78
CA PHE A 963 37.22 -3.86 -3.42
C PHE A 963 37.30 -5.33 -3.01
N PHE A 964 37.66 -5.56 -1.74
CA PHE A 964 37.53 -6.87 -1.10
C PHE A 964 36.66 -6.77 0.16
N PRO A 965 36.02 -7.87 0.59
CA PRO A 965 35.20 -7.85 1.79
C PRO A 965 36.05 -7.71 3.05
N ILE A 966 35.56 -6.90 3.99
CA ILE A 966 36.14 -6.68 5.32
C ILE A 966 35.02 -6.76 6.37
N HIS A 967 35.36 -7.14 7.59
CA HIS A 967 34.44 -7.24 8.71
C HIS A 967 33.19 -8.06 8.36
N PHE A 968 33.36 -9.20 7.68
CA PHE A 968 32.27 -10.13 7.30
C PHE A 968 31.22 -9.60 6.31
N GLY A 969 31.37 -8.39 5.75
CA GLY A 969 30.35 -7.89 4.82
C GLY A 969 30.41 -6.43 4.38
N PHE A 970 31.53 -5.74 4.57
CA PHE A 970 31.74 -4.37 4.09
C PHE A 970 32.87 -4.30 3.07
N LYS A 971 33.09 -3.12 2.49
CA LYS A 971 34.12 -2.91 1.47
C LYS A 971 35.40 -2.33 2.04
N ALA A 972 36.53 -2.83 1.56
CA ALA A 972 37.84 -2.27 1.82
C ALA A 972 38.69 -2.14 0.56
N LEU A 973 39.66 -1.22 0.62
CA LEU A 973 40.74 -1.06 -0.37
C LEU A 973 42.09 -1.13 0.34
N VAL A 974 43.08 -1.71 -0.33
CA VAL A 974 44.48 -1.60 0.13
C VAL A 974 45.07 -0.33 -0.46
N LEU A 975 45.63 0.51 0.41
CA LEU A 975 46.28 1.75 0.02
C LEU A 975 47.81 1.60 0.18
N PRO A 976 48.62 1.92 -0.84
CA PRO A 976 50.07 1.94 -0.71
C PRO A 976 50.55 3.09 0.19
N SER A 977 51.80 3.01 0.65
CA SER A 977 52.46 4.14 1.31
C SER A 977 52.64 5.31 0.35
N GLY A 978 52.50 6.54 0.83
CA GLY A 978 52.59 7.77 0.05
C GLY A 978 51.26 8.53 0.01
N ASP A 979 51.15 9.47 -0.94
CA ASP A 979 49.91 10.20 -1.19
C ASP A 979 48.96 9.34 -2.02
N ASN A 980 47.74 9.16 -1.52
CA ASN A 980 46.69 8.40 -2.18
C ASN A 980 45.49 9.30 -2.44
N GLN A 981 45.12 9.46 -3.71
CA GLN A 981 43.84 10.01 -4.12
C GLN A 981 42.87 8.86 -4.38
N ILE A 982 41.68 8.93 -3.78
CA ILE A 982 40.68 7.88 -3.83
C ILE A 982 39.42 8.46 -4.44
N SER A 983 38.90 7.80 -5.48
CA SER A 983 37.58 8.10 -6.06
C SER A 983 36.73 6.84 -6.01
N ILE A 984 35.52 6.94 -5.46
CA ILE A 984 34.57 5.84 -5.33
C ILE A 984 33.27 6.26 -6.00
N GLU A 985 32.76 5.46 -6.95
CA GLU A 985 31.52 5.75 -7.67
C GLU A 985 30.59 4.53 -7.68
N TYR A 986 29.30 4.77 -7.46
CA TYR A 986 28.25 3.77 -7.56
C TYR A 986 27.52 3.86 -8.90
N PHE A 987 27.37 2.70 -9.54
CA PHE A 987 26.46 2.54 -10.66
C PHE A 987 25.72 1.21 -10.54
N PRO A 988 24.38 1.18 -10.65
CA PRO A 988 23.65 -0.08 -10.53
C PRO A 988 24.19 -1.14 -11.51
N PRO A 989 24.40 -2.38 -11.07
CA PRO A 989 24.94 -3.44 -11.91
C PRO A 989 24.19 -3.58 -13.23
N TYR A 990 24.95 -3.70 -14.33
CA TYR A 990 24.44 -3.83 -15.71
C TYR A 990 23.59 -2.64 -16.23
N MET A 991 23.48 -1.53 -15.51
CA MET A 991 22.69 -0.37 -15.97
C MET A 991 23.23 0.19 -17.30
N LYS A 992 24.55 0.30 -17.49
CA LYS A 992 25.16 0.77 -18.76
C LYS A 992 24.76 -0.13 -19.94
N ALA A 993 24.79 -1.45 -19.75
CA ALA A 993 24.32 -2.41 -20.76
C ALA A 993 22.82 -2.24 -21.04
N GLY A 994 22.03 -2.02 -19.98
CA GLY A 994 20.60 -1.70 -20.07
C GLY A 994 20.32 -0.43 -20.86
N MET A 995 21.12 0.63 -20.68
CA MET A 995 21.02 1.88 -21.44
C MET A 995 21.25 1.65 -22.94
N PHE A 996 22.32 0.94 -23.32
CA PHE A 996 22.61 0.63 -24.73
C PHE A 996 21.51 -0.24 -25.36
N ALA A 997 21.04 -1.27 -24.65
CA ALA A 997 19.94 -2.12 -25.11
C ALA A 997 18.63 -1.34 -25.29
N SER A 998 18.32 -0.44 -24.36
CA SER A 998 17.13 0.43 -24.43
C SER A 998 17.24 1.43 -25.57
N GLY A 999 18.38 2.11 -25.71
CA GLY A 999 18.65 3.04 -26.81
C GLY A 999 18.56 2.36 -28.19
N GLY A 1000 19.17 1.19 -28.35
CA GLY A 1000 19.05 0.38 -29.57
C GLY A 1000 17.60 -0.02 -29.87
N SER A 1001 16.84 -0.40 -28.84
CA SER A 1001 15.42 -0.76 -28.97
C SER A 1001 14.55 0.44 -29.36
N ILE A 1002 14.82 1.64 -28.81
CA ILE A 1002 14.14 2.88 -29.21
C ILE A 1002 14.39 3.15 -30.69
N LEU A 1003 15.64 3.07 -31.16
CA LEU A 1003 15.99 3.29 -32.57
C LEU A 1003 15.28 2.29 -33.49
N VAL A 1004 15.24 1.01 -33.14
CA VAL A 1004 14.50 -0.02 -33.89
C VAL A 1004 13.01 0.31 -33.92
N MET A 1005 12.42 0.67 -32.78
CA MET A 1005 10.99 1.01 -32.68
C MET A 1005 10.64 2.22 -33.56
N VAL A 1006 11.40 3.32 -33.44
CA VAL A 1006 11.20 4.53 -34.23
C VAL A 1006 11.39 4.24 -35.72
N GLY A 1007 12.44 3.50 -36.08
CA GLY A 1007 12.70 3.08 -37.46
C GLY A 1007 11.53 2.30 -38.06
N LEU A 1008 10.98 1.32 -37.34
CA LEU A 1008 9.82 0.53 -37.77
C LEU A 1008 8.53 1.36 -37.92
N ILE A 1009 8.36 2.41 -37.10
CA ILE A 1009 7.20 3.32 -37.18
C ILE A 1009 7.33 4.27 -38.38
N VAL A 1010 8.52 4.83 -38.62
CA VAL A 1010 8.76 5.87 -39.63
C VAL A 1010 8.97 5.30 -41.04
N TRP A 1011 9.59 4.12 -41.16
CA TRP A 1011 9.93 3.49 -42.45
C TRP A 1011 8.80 3.43 -43.48
N PRO A 1012 7.55 3.03 -43.12
CA PRO A 1012 6.44 3.01 -44.08
C PRO A 1012 6.06 4.39 -44.63
N PHE A 1013 6.26 5.46 -43.88
CA PHE A 1013 5.96 6.83 -44.31
C PHE A 1013 7.02 7.38 -45.26
N VAL A 1014 8.30 7.07 -45.00
CA VAL A 1014 9.42 7.47 -45.87
C VAL A 1014 9.33 6.77 -47.22
N ARG A 1015 9.08 5.45 -47.24
CA ARG A 1015 8.94 4.67 -48.49
C ARG A 1015 7.74 5.12 -49.33
N ARG A 1016 6.63 5.53 -48.71
CA ARG A 1016 5.46 6.07 -49.44
C ARG A 1016 5.74 7.44 -50.06
N LYS A 1017 6.60 8.27 -49.45
CA LYS A 1017 7.01 9.56 -50.01
C LYS A 1017 8.01 9.39 -51.16
N SER A 1018 8.96 8.44 -51.07
CA SER A 1018 9.92 8.19 -52.15
C SER A 1018 9.24 7.64 -53.42
N VAL A 1019 8.32 6.68 -53.29
CA VAL A 1019 7.57 6.12 -54.42
C VAL A 1019 6.64 7.16 -55.07
N ARG A 1020 6.08 8.11 -54.31
CA ARG A 1020 5.30 9.23 -54.87
C ARG A 1020 6.17 10.26 -55.60
N LYS A 1021 7.44 10.41 -55.21
CA LYS A 1021 8.40 11.34 -55.85
C LYS A 1021 8.98 10.76 -57.14
N GLU A 1022 9.04 9.44 -57.27
CA GLU A 1022 9.38 8.74 -58.53
C GLU A 1022 8.20 8.65 -59.52
N GLN A 1023 6.96 8.93 -59.07
CA GLN A 1023 5.74 8.85 -59.89
C GLN A 1023 5.13 10.22 -60.23
N SER A 1024 5.77 11.34 -59.87
CA SER A 1024 5.41 12.66 -60.39
C SER A 1024 6.08 12.85 -61.76
N PRO A 1025 5.34 13.00 -62.87
CA PRO A 1025 5.95 13.36 -64.14
C PRO A 1025 6.43 14.82 -64.08
N ASP A 1026 7.66 15.06 -64.51
CA ASP A 1026 8.09 16.38 -65.01
C ASP A 1026 7.26 16.79 -66.23
#